data_AF-A0A8K0I5W7-F1
#
_entry.id   AF-A0A8K0I5W7-F1
#
_cell.length_a   1.000
_cell.length_b   1.000
_cell.length_c   1.000
_cell.angle_alpha   90.00
_cell.angle_beta   90.00
_cell.angle_gamma   90.00
#
_symmetry.space_group_name_H-M   'P 1'
#
loop_
_entity.id
_entity.type
_entity.pdbx_description
1 polymer ?
#
loop_
_entity_poly.entity_id
_entity_poly.type
_entity_poly.pdbx_seq_one_letter_code
_entity_poly.pdbx_strand_id
1 'polypeptide(L)'
;MGSLGAQERDQKELVVSQVSFGGFDERVSAKDLTDFLEHEAGLIWRCRMKNSWTPPESYPNYNVLDVSDVPRKDDYPKVVPHAFVHFATPDAAKRAINAAGRCELILDGHPLRVNSGIDSSSRINQRRTTDPFRFVDVGVEIGTLASRDEFLVAWKGPKSGVDFLIDPFDGCCRILFSKETAFTFKDIKEMAVIKCDFKVEFLVRDINEVKLFTDRYPLVMLFQLSSTPWVYYRTADDDIHVTASFSLLDDEDPWIRTTDFTPGGAISRCSLYRISFSPRYGRILEKSLAYLRERRIAEHWPKRPLAVLEEPEFSTLMLDPFFSVQYKEGISFSIMFLVDALVHKGIVNQHQLSEEFFALLRSQSDAVNEIALRHIWAYKTPIFDARKRLKLVQDWLLKTPKLLKSSKLLDDSTEVRRLVITPTKAYCLPPEVELSNRVLRNYKEVADRFLRVTFMDEGMQPLNNNVLNYYVAPIVKELTSNSFPQKTTVFRRVRNILLDGFHLCGRRYSFLAFSSNQLRDRSAWFFAEDSNTSVMAIRNWMGKFANKNVAKCAARMGQCFSSTYATVDVPLDRANPLLPDIERNGYVFSDGIGKIIPELATEVAEKLQLTENPPSAYQIRYAGFKGVVAVWPGDDDGIRLSLRPSMNKFESSHTMLEVVSWTRFQPGFLNRQIVTLLSSLNVPDSVFASMQDSMIYKLNQMLVDTDVAFDVLTSSCAEQGNTAAIMLSAGFKPQMEPHLKAMLSCIRSAQLGDLLAKARIFVPKGRWLMGCLDELGVLEHGQCFIQSSIPSLENCFMKHGSRFSGLKKNRQVIVGTVAIAKNPCLHPGDIRILEAVDVPSLHHLVDCLVFPQNGDRPHANEASGSDLDGDLYFVTWDENLIPPAKKSWIPMDYTPAEPKLQPRAVTPRVSDLI
;
A
#
# COMPACT_ATOMS: atom_id res chain seq x y z
N MET A 1 21.93 -43.46 2.55
CA MET A 1 23.29 -43.90 2.94
C MET A 1 24.28 -43.36 1.91
N GLY A 2 25.37 -42.73 2.39
CA GLY A 2 26.52 -42.19 1.63
C GLY A 2 26.20 -40.93 0.82
N SER A 3 26.80 -39.75 1.02
CA SER A 3 28.13 -39.37 1.51
C SER A 3 28.07 -38.01 2.21
N LEU A 4 28.50 -37.97 3.47
CA LEU A 4 28.89 -36.76 4.20
C LEU A 4 30.35 -36.45 3.86
N GLY A 5 30.66 -35.22 3.47
CA GLY A 5 32.05 -34.77 3.38
C GLY A 5 32.27 -33.53 2.51
N ALA A 6 32.35 -32.39 3.18
CA ALA A 6 33.14 -31.22 2.78
C ALA A 6 32.88 -30.59 1.40
N GLN A 7 31.99 -29.58 1.38
CA GLN A 7 32.38 -28.29 0.82
C GLN A 7 31.76 -27.22 1.70
N GLU A 8 32.65 -26.44 2.30
CA GLU A 8 32.38 -25.36 3.24
C GLU A 8 31.32 -24.42 2.66
N ARG A 9 30.40 -24.03 3.54
CA ARG A 9 29.57 -22.85 3.34
C ARG A 9 30.52 -21.69 3.10
N ASP A 10 30.59 -21.25 1.86
CA ASP A 10 31.16 -19.95 1.49
C ASP A 10 30.23 -18.89 2.11
N GLN A 11 30.41 -18.62 3.41
CA GLN A 11 29.92 -17.42 4.05
C GLN A 11 30.61 -16.28 3.29
N LYS A 12 29.93 -15.70 2.30
CA LYS A 12 30.37 -14.47 1.64
C LYS A 12 30.61 -13.44 2.74
N GLU A 13 31.87 -13.28 3.14
CA GLU A 13 32.29 -12.25 4.08
C GLU A 13 31.74 -10.91 3.57
N LEU A 14 31.09 -10.15 4.46
CA LEU A 14 30.63 -8.81 4.17
C LEU A 14 31.86 -7.94 3.88
N VAL A 15 32.03 -7.55 2.62
CA VAL A 15 33.17 -6.75 2.17
C VAL A 15 32.85 -5.28 2.41
N VAL A 16 33.27 -4.76 3.56
CA VAL A 16 33.17 -3.32 3.87
C VAL A 16 34.34 -2.59 3.24
N SER A 17 34.08 -1.70 2.28
CA SER A 17 35.11 -0.80 1.71
C SER A 17 34.83 0.68 1.95
N GLN A 18 33.67 1.01 2.53
CA GLN A 18 33.32 2.37 2.92
C GLN A 18 33.15 2.45 4.43
N VAL A 19 33.71 3.49 5.04
CA VAL A 19 33.69 3.72 6.47
C VAL A 19 33.39 5.19 6.74
N SER A 20 32.53 5.47 7.72
CA SER A 20 32.24 6.83 8.17
C SER A 20 33.10 7.17 9.39
N PHE A 21 33.72 8.35 9.36
CA PHE A 21 34.56 8.85 10.45
C PHE A 21 33.98 10.13 11.04
N GLY A 22 34.23 10.36 12.33
CA GLY A 22 33.96 11.63 13.00
C GLY A 22 34.84 11.79 14.24
N GLY A 23 34.56 12.79 15.08
CA GLY A 23 35.36 13.05 16.28
C GLY A 23 36.63 13.86 16.02
N PHE A 24 36.66 14.66 14.96
CA PHE A 24 37.73 15.59 14.61
C PHE A 24 37.20 17.04 14.56
N ASP A 25 38.09 18.03 14.55
CA ASP A 25 37.75 19.46 14.54
C ASP A 25 37.17 19.91 13.17
N GLU A 26 36.40 21.00 13.16
CA GLU A 26 35.86 21.65 11.94
C GLU A 26 36.94 22.13 10.95
N ARG A 27 38.19 22.27 11.41
CA ARG A 27 39.32 22.76 10.59
C ARG A 27 40.01 21.69 9.72
N VAL A 28 39.77 20.42 10.00
CA VAL A 28 40.38 19.32 9.24
C VAL A 28 39.81 19.33 7.82
N SER A 29 40.64 19.22 6.78
CA SER A 29 40.15 19.06 5.40
C SER A 29 40.00 17.60 4.99
N ALA A 30 39.26 17.33 3.91
CA ALA A 30 39.14 15.99 3.33
C ALA A 30 40.50 15.43 2.92
N LYS A 31 41.43 16.30 2.52
CA LYS A 31 42.81 15.93 2.21
C LYS A 31 43.60 15.57 3.47
N ASP A 32 43.53 16.36 4.54
CA ASP A 32 44.25 16.07 5.80
C ASP A 32 43.82 14.72 6.38
N LEU A 33 42.51 14.44 6.37
CA LEU A 33 41.98 13.15 6.81
C LEU A 33 42.41 12.01 5.89
N THR A 34 42.52 12.26 4.58
CA THR A 34 43.01 11.26 3.61
C THR A 34 44.47 10.93 3.90
N ASP A 35 45.35 11.93 3.96
CA ASP A 35 46.79 11.75 4.17
C ASP A 35 47.05 10.99 5.50
N PHE A 36 46.31 11.31 6.56
CA PHE A 36 46.37 10.59 7.83
C PHE A 36 45.92 9.12 7.72
N LEU A 37 44.74 8.86 7.16
CA LEU A 37 44.20 7.49 7.08
C LEU A 37 44.96 6.61 6.08
N GLU A 38 45.56 7.19 5.03
CA GLU A 38 46.43 6.45 4.12
C GLU A 38 47.72 6.00 4.81
N HIS A 39 48.27 6.82 5.70
CA HIS A 39 49.41 6.45 6.55
C HIS A 39 49.06 5.33 7.53
N GLU A 40 47.93 5.46 8.23
CA GLU A 40 47.56 4.56 9.33
C GLU A 40 46.90 3.25 8.89
N ALA A 41 46.13 3.26 7.80
CA ALA A 41 45.31 2.12 7.40
C ALA A 41 45.58 1.64 5.96
N GLY A 42 45.67 2.56 5.01
CA GLY A 42 46.03 2.29 3.62
C GLY A 42 45.23 3.09 2.60
N LEU A 43 45.53 2.87 1.32
CA LEU A 43 45.07 3.68 0.18
C LEU A 43 43.56 3.98 0.18
N ILE A 44 43.22 5.24 -0.07
CA ILE A 44 41.86 5.77 -0.13
C ILE A 44 41.54 6.19 -1.56
N TRP A 45 40.32 5.92 -2.01
CA TRP A 45 39.81 6.31 -3.32
C TRP A 45 39.01 7.61 -3.30
N ARG A 46 38.29 7.85 -2.20
CA ARG A 46 37.52 9.08 -1.97
C ARG A 46 37.35 9.34 -0.49
N CYS A 47 37.57 10.57 -0.08
CA CYS A 47 37.14 11.13 1.19
C CYS A 47 36.17 12.29 0.91
N ARG A 48 34.95 12.22 1.43
CA ARG A 48 33.97 13.32 1.39
C ARG A 48 33.69 13.79 2.80
N MET A 49 34.07 15.02 3.11
CA MET A 49 33.83 15.65 4.40
C MET A 49 32.59 16.54 4.35
N LYS A 50 31.67 16.31 5.29
CA LYS A 50 30.42 17.07 5.37
C LYS A 50 30.64 18.40 6.08
N ASN A 51 30.39 19.48 5.35
CA ASN A 51 30.51 20.86 5.86
C ASN A 51 29.14 21.53 6.06
N SER A 52 28.07 20.88 5.59
CA SER A 52 26.71 21.42 5.60
C SER A 52 25.69 20.34 5.95
N TRP A 53 24.53 20.77 6.47
CA TRP A 53 23.36 19.92 6.68
C TRP A 53 22.07 20.69 6.40
N THR A 54 20.96 19.96 6.29
CA THR A 54 19.64 20.61 6.18
C THR A 54 19.33 21.32 7.50
N PRO A 55 18.98 22.62 7.50
CA PRO A 55 18.71 23.34 8.73
C PRO A 55 17.57 22.68 9.51
N PRO A 56 17.70 22.49 10.83
CA PRO A 56 16.68 21.86 11.64
C PRO A 56 15.33 22.58 11.54
N GLU A 57 14.23 21.82 11.54
CA GLU A 57 12.85 22.33 11.46
C GLU A 57 12.60 23.31 10.29
N SER A 58 13.34 23.12 9.19
CA SER A 58 13.17 23.88 7.96
C SER A 58 12.75 22.98 6.80
N TYR A 59 12.24 23.61 5.74
CA TYR A 59 11.85 22.93 4.51
C TYR A 59 12.32 23.73 3.30
N PRO A 60 12.77 23.08 2.22
CA PRO A 60 13.03 23.78 0.98
C PRO A 60 11.75 24.46 0.47
N ASN A 61 11.93 25.68 -0.04
CA ASN A 61 10.88 26.52 -0.58
C ASN A 61 11.14 26.73 -2.07
N TYR A 62 10.50 25.91 -2.89
CA TYR A 62 10.66 25.93 -4.35
C TYR A 62 9.89 27.07 -5.03
N ASN A 63 9.10 27.84 -4.29
CA ASN A 63 8.40 29.01 -4.81
C ASN A 63 9.32 30.24 -4.90
N VAL A 64 10.49 30.19 -4.25
CA VAL A 64 11.53 31.23 -4.36
C VAL A 64 12.34 30.95 -5.63
N LEU A 65 12.10 31.76 -6.67
CA LEU A 65 12.76 31.62 -7.97
C LEU A 65 14.14 32.29 -8.00
N ASP A 66 14.27 33.44 -7.34
CA ASP A 66 15.51 34.18 -7.16
C ASP A 66 15.87 34.24 -5.68
N VAL A 67 17.05 33.71 -5.33
CA VAL A 67 17.55 33.65 -3.95
C VAL A 67 18.41 34.87 -3.58
N SER A 68 18.64 35.79 -4.53
CA SER A 68 19.49 36.97 -4.35
C SER A 68 18.90 37.97 -3.35
N ASP A 69 17.57 38.11 -3.34
CA ASP A 69 16.84 39.13 -2.55
C ASP A 69 16.22 38.58 -1.25
N VAL A 70 16.59 37.36 -0.85
CA VAL A 70 15.98 36.70 0.32
C VAL A 70 16.72 37.11 1.62
N PRO A 71 16.00 37.52 2.68
CA PRO A 71 16.62 37.77 3.99
C PRO A 71 17.30 36.51 4.52
N ARG A 72 18.64 36.55 4.66
CA ARG A 72 19.46 35.38 5.00
C ARG A 72 19.61 35.21 6.51
N LYS A 73 19.47 33.97 6.96
CA LYS A 73 19.91 33.51 8.27
C LYS A 73 21.06 32.52 8.09
N ASP A 74 22.26 32.97 8.42
CA ASP A 74 23.48 32.15 8.35
C ASP A 74 23.91 31.60 9.73
N ASP A 75 23.32 32.13 10.80
CA ASP A 75 23.55 31.68 12.19
C ASP A 75 22.54 30.58 12.57
N TYR A 76 22.82 29.37 12.11
CA TYR A 76 22.16 28.14 12.56
C TYR A 76 23.22 27.07 12.84
N PRO A 77 22.94 26.09 13.73
CA PRO A 77 23.94 25.11 14.12
C PRO A 77 24.48 24.39 12.89
N LYS A 78 25.81 24.26 12.77
CA LYS A 78 26.45 23.53 11.68
C LYS A 78 26.48 22.03 11.96
N VAL A 79 26.70 21.25 10.91
CA VAL A 79 26.80 19.79 11.03
C VAL A 79 28.02 19.42 11.85
N VAL A 80 27.89 18.39 12.71
CA VAL A 80 29.06 17.84 13.41
C VAL A 80 30.05 17.32 12.38
N PRO A 81 31.37 17.65 12.48
CA PRO A 81 32.38 17.17 11.55
C PRO A 81 32.37 15.65 11.41
N HIS A 82 32.12 15.21 10.19
CA HIS A 82 32.17 13.80 9.82
C HIS A 82 32.49 13.64 8.33
N ALA A 83 33.01 12.47 7.98
CA ALA A 83 33.41 12.16 6.61
C ALA A 83 33.00 10.75 6.20
N PHE A 84 32.78 10.57 4.90
CA PHE A 84 32.57 9.28 4.26
C PHE A 84 33.82 8.91 3.45
N VAL A 85 34.47 7.82 3.83
CA VAL A 85 35.77 7.41 3.26
C VAL A 85 35.62 6.07 2.55
N HIS A 86 36.01 6.02 1.29
CA HIS A 86 36.11 4.79 0.50
C HIS A 86 37.56 4.34 0.43
N PHE A 87 37.86 3.20 1.05
CA PHE A 87 39.17 2.56 0.97
C PHE A 87 39.30 1.77 -0.32
N ALA A 88 40.53 1.72 -0.85
CA ALA A 88 40.85 0.94 -2.05
C ALA A 88 40.75 -0.57 -1.83
N THR A 89 40.95 -1.03 -0.59
CA THR A 89 40.83 -2.43 -0.21
C THR A 89 39.96 -2.61 1.02
N PRO A 90 39.19 -3.71 1.11
CA PRO A 90 38.42 -4.04 2.31
C PRO A 90 39.29 -4.24 3.55
N ASP A 91 40.51 -4.74 3.36
CA ASP A 91 41.46 -4.94 4.46
C ASP A 91 41.92 -3.60 5.05
N ALA A 92 42.11 -2.56 4.23
CA ALA A 92 42.38 -1.21 4.72
C ALA A 92 41.22 -0.66 5.54
N ALA A 93 39.97 -0.83 5.07
CA ALA A 93 38.78 -0.45 5.84
C ALA A 93 38.70 -1.21 7.17
N LYS A 94 38.91 -2.53 7.17
CA LYS A 94 38.95 -3.37 8.39
C LYS A 94 40.04 -2.90 9.36
N ARG A 95 41.25 -2.59 8.85
CA ARG A 95 42.35 -2.04 9.67
C ARG A 95 41.95 -0.72 10.32
N ALA A 96 41.38 0.21 9.56
CA ALA A 96 40.94 1.49 10.09
C ALA A 96 39.86 1.34 11.17
N ILE A 97 38.86 0.47 10.95
CA ILE A 97 37.80 0.16 11.92
C ILE A 97 38.42 -0.41 13.22
N ASN A 98 39.33 -1.37 13.09
CA ASN A 98 39.97 -2.01 14.24
C ASN A 98 40.86 -1.04 15.03
N ALA A 99 41.64 -0.21 14.34
CA ALA A 99 42.48 0.81 14.96
C ALA A 99 41.65 1.88 15.68
N ALA A 100 40.55 2.35 15.06
CA ALA A 100 39.61 3.27 15.71
C ALA A 100 38.95 2.64 16.95
N GLY A 101 38.55 1.37 16.86
CA GLY A 101 37.96 0.62 17.97
C GLY A 101 38.90 0.42 19.15
N ARG A 102 40.22 0.43 18.92
CA ARG A 102 41.28 0.45 19.96
C ARG A 102 41.70 1.86 20.37
N CYS A 103 41.05 2.91 19.85
CA CYS A 103 41.40 4.31 20.05
C CYS A 103 42.82 4.69 19.60
N GLU A 104 43.37 4.00 18.59
CA GLU A 104 44.72 4.23 18.05
C GLU A 104 44.74 5.33 16.97
N LEU A 105 43.61 5.60 16.32
CA LEU A 105 43.51 6.66 15.32
C LEU A 105 43.27 8.01 16.01
N ILE A 106 44.36 8.77 16.25
CA ILE A 106 44.32 10.09 16.89
C ILE A 106 44.77 11.15 15.87
N LEU A 107 43.83 12.00 15.44
CA LEU A 107 44.08 13.11 14.53
C LEU A 107 44.01 14.44 15.32
N ASP A 108 45.07 15.25 15.26
CA ASP A 108 45.18 16.53 15.99
C ASP A 108 44.80 16.43 17.48
N GLY A 109 45.22 15.35 18.14
CA GLY A 109 44.94 15.11 19.56
C GLY A 109 43.54 14.60 19.88
N HIS A 110 42.70 14.34 18.86
CA HIS A 110 41.34 13.83 19.03
C HIS A 110 41.20 12.40 18.50
N PRO A 111 40.67 11.45 19.29
CA PRO A 111 40.46 10.08 18.83
C PRO A 111 39.29 10.02 17.83
N LEU A 112 39.53 9.44 16.66
CA LEU A 112 38.52 9.25 15.63
C LEU A 112 37.46 8.23 16.07
N ARG A 113 36.19 8.56 15.83
CA ARG A 113 35.07 7.62 15.92
C ARG A 113 34.74 7.07 14.56
N VAL A 114 34.36 5.79 14.52
CA VAL A 114 34.09 5.06 13.28
C VAL A 114 32.74 4.38 13.34
N ASN A 115 32.00 4.49 12.25
CA ASN A 115 30.83 3.67 11.99
C ASN A 115 31.01 2.92 10.65
N SER A 116 30.87 1.60 10.70
CA SER A 116 30.79 0.76 9.51
C SER A 116 29.32 0.59 9.12
N GLY A 117 28.86 1.28 8.08
CA GLY A 117 27.49 1.09 7.57
C GLY A 117 27.23 -0.36 7.20
N ILE A 118 26.14 -0.95 7.71
CA ILE A 118 25.82 -2.38 7.58
C ILE A 118 25.36 -2.74 6.14
N ASP A 119 24.77 -1.78 5.40
CA ASP A 119 24.07 -2.03 4.12
C ASP A 119 24.95 -1.93 2.86
N SER A 120 26.16 -1.36 2.93
CA SER A 120 27.01 -1.11 1.76
C SER A 120 27.71 -2.38 1.22
N SER A 121 28.01 -3.32 2.11
CA SER A 121 28.93 -4.44 1.84
C SER A 121 28.41 -5.52 0.87
N SER A 122 27.09 -5.75 0.82
CA SER A 122 26.49 -6.69 -0.14
C SER A 122 26.31 -6.10 -1.55
N ARG A 123 25.99 -4.79 -1.63
CA ARG A 123 25.83 -4.05 -2.90
C ARG A 123 27.17 -3.78 -3.60
N ILE A 124 28.22 -3.45 -2.83
CA ILE A 124 29.58 -3.21 -3.36
C ILE A 124 30.13 -4.46 -4.06
N ASN A 125 29.95 -5.65 -3.49
CA ASN A 125 30.44 -6.90 -4.08
C ASN A 125 29.77 -7.26 -5.41
N GLN A 126 28.51 -6.85 -5.63
CA GLN A 126 27.79 -7.14 -6.88
C GLN A 126 28.07 -6.10 -7.98
N ARG A 127 28.45 -4.86 -7.64
CA ARG A 127 28.71 -3.80 -8.64
C ARG A 127 30.03 -3.95 -9.40
N ARG A 128 31.00 -4.74 -8.90
CA ARG A 128 32.31 -4.95 -9.54
C ARG A 128 32.25 -5.44 -11.00
N THR A 129 31.07 -5.85 -11.50
CA THR A 129 30.91 -6.42 -12.85
C THR A 129 30.23 -5.49 -13.86
N THR A 130 29.66 -4.34 -13.49
CA THR A 130 28.89 -3.50 -14.45
C THR A 130 28.90 -2.01 -14.10
N ASP A 131 29.49 -1.20 -14.98
CA ASP A 131 29.54 0.26 -14.85
C ASP A 131 28.27 0.94 -15.41
N PRO A 132 27.84 2.09 -14.83
CA PRO A 132 26.75 2.87 -15.38
C PRO A 132 27.18 3.62 -16.66
N PHE A 133 26.24 3.81 -17.58
CA PHE A 133 26.43 4.70 -18.72
C PHE A 133 26.31 6.15 -18.24
N ARG A 134 27.45 6.85 -18.12
CA ARG A 134 27.52 8.22 -17.61
C ARG A 134 27.69 9.25 -18.72
N PHE A 135 26.86 10.28 -18.67
CA PHE A 135 26.88 11.43 -19.56
C PHE A 135 26.98 12.70 -18.71
N VAL A 136 27.99 13.52 -18.94
CA VAL A 136 28.31 14.73 -18.15
C VAL A 136 28.04 15.96 -19.01
N ASP A 137 27.54 17.03 -18.38
CA ASP A 137 27.13 18.29 -19.02
C ASP A 137 26.09 18.07 -20.12
N VAL A 138 25.02 17.32 -19.79
CA VAL A 138 23.88 17.12 -20.68
C VAL A 138 22.86 18.26 -20.56
N GLY A 139 22.15 18.54 -21.66
CA GLY A 139 20.97 19.41 -21.60
C GLY A 139 19.76 18.60 -21.15
N VAL A 140 18.97 19.11 -20.20
CA VAL A 140 17.76 18.45 -19.70
C VAL A 140 16.56 19.38 -19.82
N GLU A 141 15.50 18.88 -20.43
CA GLU A 141 14.23 19.60 -20.55
C GLU A 141 13.08 18.64 -20.22
N ILE A 142 12.11 19.14 -19.47
CA ILE A 142 10.87 18.43 -19.14
C ILE A 142 9.75 19.11 -19.88
N GLY A 143 8.87 18.34 -20.52
CA GLY A 143 7.85 18.93 -21.38
C GLY A 143 6.80 17.95 -21.87
N THR A 144 6.01 18.40 -22.83
CA THR A 144 4.93 17.62 -23.42
C THR A 144 4.93 17.76 -24.94
N LEU A 145 4.59 16.69 -25.65
CA LEU A 145 4.37 16.75 -27.11
C LEU A 145 2.97 17.30 -27.40
N ALA A 146 2.89 18.51 -27.96
CA ALA A 146 1.62 19.09 -28.43
C ALA A 146 1.13 18.37 -29.70
N SER A 147 2.05 18.04 -30.59
CA SER A 147 1.84 17.22 -31.78
C SER A 147 2.95 16.17 -31.92
N ARG A 148 2.96 15.38 -33.01
CA ARG A 148 4.00 14.35 -33.22
C ARG A 148 5.41 14.92 -33.31
N ASP A 149 5.51 16.16 -33.79
CA ASP A 149 6.77 16.81 -34.16
C ASP A 149 7.02 18.10 -33.36
N GLU A 150 6.20 18.39 -32.33
CA GLU A 150 6.26 19.63 -31.55
C GLU A 150 6.31 19.36 -30.04
N PHE A 151 7.41 19.76 -29.41
CA PHE A 151 7.67 19.60 -27.98
C PHE A 151 7.64 20.96 -27.28
N LEU A 152 6.69 21.09 -26.35
CA LEU A 152 6.55 22.25 -25.48
C LEU A 152 7.34 22.02 -24.20
N VAL A 153 8.34 22.86 -23.96
CA VAL A 153 9.21 22.82 -22.79
C VAL A 153 8.50 23.50 -21.63
N ALA A 154 8.32 22.74 -20.55
CA ALA A 154 7.73 23.17 -19.29
C ALA A 154 8.77 23.55 -18.24
N TRP A 155 9.96 22.95 -18.33
CA TRP A 155 11.08 23.28 -17.46
C TRP A 155 12.40 22.96 -18.15
N LYS A 156 13.41 23.80 -17.90
CA LYS A 156 14.78 23.63 -18.38
C LYS A 156 15.71 23.44 -17.19
N GLY A 157 16.56 22.43 -17.26
CA GLY A 157 17.62 22.21 -16.29
C GLY A 157 18.71 23.28 -16.34
N PRO A 158 19.65 23.22 -15.39
CA PRO A 158 20.84 24.08 -15.39
C PRO A 158 21.57 24.02 -16.75
N LYS A 159 22.22 25.14 -17.13
CA LYS A 159 22.93 25.26 -18.41
C LYS A 159 24.17 24.35 -18.52
N SER A 160 24.74 23.96 -17.38
CA SER A 160 25.91 23.09 -17.24
C SER A 160 25.88 22.38 -15.89
N GLY A 161 26.74 21.38 -15.68
CA GLY A 161 26.83 20.64 -14.42
C GLY A 161 25.67 19.67 -14.19
N VAL A 162 25.06 19.18 -15.27
CA VAL A 162 24.01 18.17 -15.21
C VAL A 162 24.56 16.83 -15.70
N ASP A 163 24.47 15.81 -14.84
CA ASP A 163 24.84 14.44 -15.14
C ASP A 163 23.60 13.60 -15.42
N PHE A 164 23.65 12.79 -16.47
CA PHE A 164 22.66 11.74 -16.73
C PHE A 164 23.32 10.37 -16.69
N LEU A 165 22.69 9.45 -15.98
CA LEU A 165 23.17 8.09 -15.75
C LEU A 165 22.08 7.11 -16.17
N ILE A 166 22.45 6.06 -16.91
CA ILE A 166 21.64 4.85 -17.07
C ILE A 166 22.42 3.73 -16.40
N ASP A 167 21.87 3.15 -15.35
CA ASP A 167 22.56 2.19 -14.50
C ASP A 167 21.97 0.77 -14.68
N PRO A 168 22.69 -0.15 -15.35
CA PRO A 168 22.22 -1.52 -15.51
C PRO A 168 22.18 -2.33 -14.22
N PHE A 169 22.91 -1.89 -13.17
CA PHE A 169 23.03 -2.63 -11.91
C PHE A 169 21.71 -2.68 -11.15
N ASP A 170 21.06 -1.53 -10.98
CA ASP A 170 19.76 -1.41 -10.31
C ASP A 170 18.60 -1.15 -11.28
N GLY A 171 18.90 -0.96 -12.57
CA GLY A 171 17.90 -0.69 -13.59
C GLY A 171 17.27 0.68 -13.44
N CYS A 172 18.03 1.68 -12.98
CA CYS A 172 17.58 3.06 -12.81
C CYS A 172 18.24 4.03 -13.80
N CYS A 173 17.52 5.08 -14.16
CA CYS A 173 18.05 6.27 -14.80
C CYS A 173 18.06 7.42 -13.78
N ARG A 174 19.11 8.25 -13.81
CA ARG A 174 19.27 9.38 -12.87
C ARG A 174 19.68 10.65 -13.59
N ILE A 175 19.05 11.76 -13.25
CA ILE A 175 19.48 13.11 -13.60
C ILE A 175 19.97 13.76 -12.31
N LEU A 176 21.24 14.17 -12.28
CA LEU A 176 21.90 14.78 -11.13
C LEU A 176 22.35 16.20 -11.48
N PHE A 177 22.09 17.16 -10.60
CA PHE A 177 22.55 18.55 -10.76
C PHE A 177 22.53 19.28 -9.43
N SER A 178 23.27 20.39 -9.30
CA SER A 178 23.26 21.21 -8.09
C SER A 178 22.56 22.55 -8.33
N LYS A 179 21.90 23.09 -7.29
CA LYS A 179 21.21 24.40 -7.32
C LYS A 179 21.17 25.03 -5.91
N GLU A 180 21.28 26.35 -5.83
CA GLU A 180 20.96 27.11 -4.61
C GLU A 180 19.46 27.00 -4.27
N THR A 181 19.17 26.63 -3.03
CA THR A 181 17.81 26.37 -2.54
C THR A 181 17.58 27.13 -1.25
N ALA A 182 16.49 27.89 -1.20
CA ALA A 182 16.04 28.57 0.01
C ALA A 182 15.29 27.59 0.92
N PHE A 183 15.54 27.66 2.23
CA PHE A 183 14.91 26.88 3.28
C PHE A 183 14.14 27.82 4.21
N THR A 184 12.85 27.58 4.37
CA THR A 184 11.99 28.34 5.26
C THR A 184 11.92 27.65 6.63
N PHE A 185 12.25 28.40 7.68
CA PHE A 185 12.11 27.96 9.06
C PHE A 185 10.67 28.10 9.55
N LYS A 186 10.30 27.29 10.54
CA LYS A 186 9.01 27.44 11.22
C LYS A 186 8.99 28.77 12.01
N ASP A 187 7.96 29.58 11.80
CA ASP A 187 7.66 30.82 12.55
C ASP A 187 8.69 31.97 12.45
N ILE A 188 9.61 31.92 11.47
CA ILE A 188 10.62 32.97 11.23
C ILE A 188 10.52 33.44 9.77
N LYS A 189 10.67 34.76 9.52
CA LYS A 189 10.63 35.35 8.16
C LYS A 189 11.93 35.16 7.36
N GLU A 190 13.07 35.05 8.04
CA GLU A 190 14.37 34.78 7.42
C GLU A 190 14.45 33.35 6.88
N MET A 191 15.30 33.15 5.86
CA MET A 191 15.53 31.86 5.21
C MET A 191 17.02 31.53 5.17
N ALA A 192 17.36 30.25 5.16
CA ALA A 192 18.72 29.80 4.86
C ALA A 192 18.82 29.50 3.37
N VAL A 193 19.89 29.94 2.69
CA VAL A 193 20.16 29.60 1.29
C VAL A 193 21.33 28.64 1.24
N ILE A 194 21.10 27.43 0.74
CA ILE A 194 22.10 26.35 0.72
C ILE A 194 22.14 25.75 -0.67
N LYS A 195 23.34 25.52 -1.20
CA LYS A 195 23.49 24.74 -2.43
C LYS A 195 23.17 23.28 -2.15
N CYS A 196 22.28 22.72 -2.95
CA CYS A 196 21.83 21.34 -2.82
C CYS A 196 22.10 20.58 -4.11
N ASP A 197 22.49 19.31 -3.97
CA ASP A 197 22.44 18.35 -5.06
C ASP A 197 21.02 17.81 -5.16
N PHE A 198 20.51 17.75 -6.39
CA PHE A 198 19.22 17.16 -6.73
C PHE A 198 19.44 15.87 -7.51
N LYS A 199 18.57 14.90 -7.24
CA LYS A 199 18.49 13.63 -7.97
C LYS A 199 17.06 13.39 -8.42
N VAL A 200 16.87 13.30 -9.72
CA VAL A 200 15.62 12.83 -10.36
C VAL A 200 15.87 11.42 -10.86
N GLU A 201 15.18 10.44 -10.29
CA GLU A 201 15.41 9.02 -10.52
C GLU A 201 14.14 8.33 -11.04
N PHE A 202 14.27 7.47 -12.04
CA PHE A 202 13.16 6.65 -12.55
C PHE A 202 13.67 5.29 -13.00
N LEU A 203 12.80 4.28 -12.98
CA LEU A 203 13.20 2.93 -13.38
C LEU A 203 13.21 2.80 -14.90
N VAL A 204 14.14 2.01 -15.41
CA VAL A 204 14.21 1.59 -16.81
C VAL A 204 12.90 0.92 -17.25
N ARG A 205 12.26 0.15 -16.36
CA ARG A 205 10.96 -0.49 -16.63
C ARG A 205 9.77 0.48 -16.76
N ASP A 206 9.93 1.72 -16.29
CA ASP A 206 8.88 2.76 -16.37
C ASP A 206 9.03 3.59 -17.66
N ILE A 207 9.97 3.25 -18.54
CA ILE A 207 10.14 3.87 -19.86
C ILE A 207 9.24 3.14 -20.87
N ASN A 208 8.22 3.84 -21.37
CA ASN A 208 7.34 3.31 -22.42
C ASN A 208 8.03 3.25 -23.77
N GLU A 209 8.69 4.34 -24.16
CA GLU A 209 9.42 4.45 -25.42
C GLU A 209 10.55 5.48 -25.32
N VAL A 210 11.53 5.35 -26.21
CA VAL A 210 12.62 6.31 -26.43
C VAL A 210 12.60 6.75 -27.89
N LYS A 211 12.54 8.06 -28.12
CA LYS A 211 12.70 8.67 -29.46
C LYS A 211 14.09 9.28 -29.61
N LEU A 212 14.74 8.98 -30.72
CA LEU A 212 16.09 9.44 -31.04
C LEU A 212 16.05 10.44 -32.19
N PHE A 213 16.67 11.60 -31.99
CA PHE A 213 16.80 12.62 -33.02
C PHE A 213 18.29 12.89 -33.29
N THR A 214 18.72 12.66 -34.53
CA THR A 214 20.12 12.76 -34.97
C THR A 214 20.36 13.85 -36.00
N ASP A 215 19.30 14.43 -36.57
CA ASP A 215 19.37 15.27 -37.77
C ASP A 215 19.89 16.69 -37.50
N ARG A 216 20.11 17.06 -36.23
CA ARG A 216 20.76 18.30 -35.80
C ARG A 216 21.64 17.99 -34.59
N TYR A 217 22.89 18.43 -34.59
CA TYR A 217 23.70 18.42 -33.37
C TYR A 217 23.10 19.41 -32.36
N PRO A 218 22.93 19.04 -31.07
CA PRO A 218 23.37 17.82 -30.37
C PRO A 218 22.49 16.57 -30.56
N LEU A 219 23.01 15.36 -30.27
CA LEU A 219 22.23 14.11 -30.24
C LEU A 219 21.16 14.20 -29.14
N VAL A 220 19.93 13.75 -29.40
CA VAL A 220 18.82 13.87 -28.44
C VAL A 220 18.13 12.53 -28.20
N MET A 221 17.91 12.20 -26.93
CA MET A 221 16.94 11.18 -26.50
C MET A 221 15.73 11.86 -25.85
N LEU A 222 14.55 11.45 -26.28
CA LEU A 222 13.28 11.83 -25.65
C LEU A 222 12.66 10.59 -25.01
N PHE A 223 12.66 10.54 -23.68
CA PHE A 223 12.08 9.47 -22.89
C PHE A 223 10.61 9.76 -22.61
N GLN A 224 9.73 8.79 -22.88
CA GLN A 224 8.35 8.83 -22.41
C GLN A 224 8.19 7.91 -21.20
N LEU A 225 7.90 8.50 -20.04
CA LEU A 225 7.72 7.74 -18.80
C LEU A 225 6.24 7.37 -18.58
N SER A 226 6.00 6.18 -18.01
CA SER A 226 4.67 5.74 -17.55
C SER A 226 4.33 6.23 -16.15
N SER A 227 5.35 6.55 -15.36
CA SER A 227 5.27 6.98 -13.96
C SER A 227 6.11 8.24 -13.78
N THR A 228 5.73 9.11 -12.82
CA THR A 228 6.60 10.24 -12.48
C THR A 228 7.87 9.76 -11.78
N PRO A 229 9.01 10.47 -11.96
CA PRO A 229 10.25 10.11 -11.28
C PRO A 229 10.22 10.46 -9.79
N TRP A 230 11.03 9.76 -9.00
CA TRP A 230 11.35 10.16 -7.64
C TRP A 230 12.31 11.34 -7.64
N VAL A 231 12.01 12.33 -6.80
CA VAL A 231 12.83 13.52 -6.58
C VAL A 231 13.47 13.51 -5.20
N TYR A 232 14.78 13.73 -5.16
CA TYR A 232 15.56 13.83 -3.93
C TYR A 232 16.42 15.08 -3.94
N TYR A 233 16.82 15.52 -2.75
CA TYR A 233 17.91 16.46 -2.58
C TYR A 233 18.83 16.04 -1.43
N ARG A 234 20.04 16.57 -1.41
CA ARG A 234 20.93 16.58 -0.24
C ARG A 234 21.77 17.85 -0.27
N THR A 235 22.41 18.20 0.85
CA THR A 235 23.28 19.38 0.84
C THR A 235 24.54 19.13 0.01
N ALA A 236 24.98 20.17 -0.70
CA ALA A 236 26.18 20.17 -1.52
C ALA A 236 27.32 20.96 -0.84
N ASP A 237 28.35 21.31 -1.62
CA ASP A 237 29.56 22.05 -1.20
C ASP A 237 30.32 21.39 -0.05
N ASP A 238 30.29 20.07 -0.02
CA ASP A 238 31.17 19.27 0.81
C ASP A 238 32.61 19.34 0.29
N ASP A 239 33.59 19.20 1.18
CA ASP A 239 34.99 19.06 0.78
C ASP A 239 35.23 17.62 0.32
N ILE A 240 35.60 17.42 -0.94
CA ILE A 240 35.76 16.09 -1.55
C ILE A 240 37.17 15.94 -2.10
N HIS A 241 37.92 15.00 -1.54
CA HIS A 241 39.18 14.53 -2.08
C HIS A 241 38.94 13.19 -2.81
N VAL A 242 39.23 13.13 -4.12
CA VAL A 242 39.07 11.92 -4.94
C VAL A 242 40.37 11.59 -5.65
N THR A 243 40.85 10.36 -5.49
CA THR A 243 42.05 9.84 -6.16
C THR A 243 41.71 8.76 -7.20
N ALA A 244 40.52 8.17 -7.12
CA ALA A 244 40.07 7.16 -8.07
C ALA A 244 39.80 7.74 -9.48
N SER A 245 40.25 7.01 -10.50
CA SER A 245 40.02 7.34 -11.92
C SER A 245 38.74 6.75 -12.52
N PHE A 246 37.98 6.00 -11.73
CA PHE A 246 36.73 5.32 -12.13
C PHE A 246 35.54 5.75 -11.25
N SER A 247 34.32 5.40 -11.67
CA SER A 247 33.11 5.80 -10.94
C SER A 247 32.92 4.98 -9.67
N LEU A 248 32.91 5.65 -8.52
CA LEU A 248 32.60 5.03 -7.23
C LEU A 248 31.09 4.95 -6.99
N LEU A 249 30.70 4.09 -6.06
CA LEU A 249 29.35 4.12 -5.48
C LEU A 249 29.08 5.46 -4.82
N ASP A 250 27.81 5.85 -4.80
CA ASP A 250 27.40 6.98 -3.97
C ASP A 250 27.70 6.66 -2.51
N ASP A 251 28.03 7.68 -1.73
CA ASP A 251 28.33 7.50 -0.31
C ASP A 251 27.05 7.31 0.53
N GLU A 252 27.23 7.05 1.83
CA GLU A 252 26.13 6.86 2.78
C GLU A 252 25.53 8.21 3.25
N ASP A 253 25.85 9.33 2.56
CA ASP A 253 25.20 10.61 2.80
C ASP A 253 23.72 10.53 2.37
N PRO A 254 22.77 10.64 3.31
CA PRO A 254 21.37 10.34 3.01
C PRO A 254 20.76 11.29 1.98
N TRP A 255 20.13 10.73 0.94
CA TRP A 255 19.24 11.47 0.06
C TRP A 255 17.89 11.71 0.72
N ILE A 256 17.45 12.97 0.75
CA ILE A 256 16.18 13.38 1.34
C ILE A 256 15.11 13.42 0.25
N ARG A 257 14.02 12.66 0.42
CA ARG A 257 12.86 12.68 -0.47
C ARG A 257 12.18 14.05 -0.44
N THR A 258 11.80 14.56 -1.61
CA THR A 258 11.12 15.85 -1.73
C THR A 258 10.02 15.85 -2.80
N THR A 259 9.36 16.99 -2.95
CA THR A 259 8.27 17.25 -3.91
C THR A 259 8.81 17.82 -5.23
N ASP A 260 7.92 18.13 -6.17
CA ASP A 260 8.28 18.82 -7.40
C ASP A 260 8.98 20.16 -7.08
N PHE A 261 10.21 20.34 -7.56
CA PHE A 261 11.00 21.56 -7.38
C PHE A 261 10.79 22.58 -8.51
N THR A 262 10.03 22.21 -9.54
CA THR A 262 9.84 23.05 -10.73
C THR A 262 8.69 24.04 -10.48
N PRO A 263 8.82 25.32 -10.89
CA PRO A 263 7.84 26.36 -10.56
C PRO A 263 6.41 26.04 -10.99
N GLY A 264 6.24 25.58 -12.23
CA GLY A 264 4.94 25.24 -12.83
C GLY A 264 4.57 23.77 -12.71
N GLY A 265 5.15 23.04 -11.77
CA GLY A 265 4.85 21.62 -11.55
C GLY A 265 5.13 20.74 -12.78
N ALA A 266 6.19 21.03 -13.53
CA ALA A 266 6.56 20.32 -14.76
C ALA A 266 6.75 18.81 -14.52
N ILE A 267 7.37 18.38 -13.41
CA ILE A 267 7.49 16.96 -13.06
C ILE A 267 6.11 16.35 -12.79
N SER A 268 5.21 17.13 -12.18
CA SER A 268 3.84 16.68 -11.86
C SER A 268 2.94 16.51 -13.09
N ARG A 269 3.10 17.32 -14.14
CA ARG A 269 2.15 17.31 -15.29
C ARG A 269 2.72 16.70 -16.57
N CYS A 270 4.03 16.76 -16.76
CA CYS A 270 4.69 16.25 -17.96
C CYS A 270 5.17 14.80 -17.77
N SER A 271 5.24 14.05 -18.86
CA SER A 271 5.74 12.67 -18.88
C SER A 271 6.94 12.46 -19.80
N LEU A 272 7.43 13.54 -20.44
CA LEU A 272 8.49 13.48 -21.43
C LEU A 272 9.74 14.22 -20.95
N TYR A 273 10.88 13.55 -21.06
CA TYR A 273 12.19 14.04 -20.64
C TYR A 273 13.12 14.04 -21.85
N ARG A 274 13.53 15.23 -22.28
CA ARG A 274 14.45 15.42 -23.40
C ARG A 274 15.87 15.61 -22.86
N ILE A 275 16.75 14.69 -23.21
CA ILE A 275 18.17 14.71 -22.84
C ILE A 275 19.00 14.97 -24.10
N SER A 276 19.77 16.06 -24.10
CA SER A 276 20.67 16.45 -25.19
C SER A 276 22.11 16.11 -24.83
N PHE A 277 22.80 15.42 -25.73
CA PHE A 277 24.15 14.89 -25.51
C PHE A 277 25.17 15.54 -26.44
N SER A 278 26.38 15.75 -25.91
CA SER A 278 27.54 16.07 -26.75
C SER A 278 27.85 14.91 -27.72
N PRO A 279 28.26 15.20 -28.97
CA PRO A 279 28.61 14.17 -29.97
C PRO A 279 29.67 13.17 -29.50
N ARG A 280 30.51 13.55 -28.54
CA ARG A 280 31.55 12.69 -27.93
C ARG A 280 30.99 11.40 -27.33
N TYR A 281 29.71 11.38 -26.97
CA TYR A 281 29.07 10.26 -26.29
C TYR A 281 28.44 9.21 -27.23
N GLY A 282 28.57 9.34 -28.56
CA GLY A 282 27.93 8.43 -29.52
C GLY A 282 28.12 6.93 -29.22
N ARG A 283 29.35 6.49 -28.92
CA ARG A 283 29.64 5.08 -28.58
C ARG A 283 28.98 4.62 -27.28
N ILE A 284 28.92 5.48 -26.27
CA ILE A 284 28.27 5.17 -24.98
C ILE A 284 26.75 5.12 -25.18
N LEU A 285 26.22 6.03 -26.01
CA LEU A 285 24.81 6.08 -26.37
C LEU A 285 24.34 4.78 -27.05
N GLU A 286 25.10 4.28 -28.04
CA GLU A 286 24.80 3.02 -28.72
C GLU A 286 24.74 1.83 -27.76
N LYS A 287 25.69 1.73 -26.81
CA LYS A 287 25.69 0.68 -25.78
C LYS A 287 24.50 0.81 -24.84
N SER A 288 24.17 2.04 -24.43
CA SER A 288 23.01 2.28 -23.56
C SER A 288 21.69 1.93 -24.25
N LEU A 289 21.57 2.19 -25.56
CA LEU A 289 20.41 1.79 -26.36
C LEU A 289 20.28 0.28 -26.48
N ALA A 290 21.38 -0.44 -26.71
CA ALA A 290 21.38 -1.91 -26.73
C ALA A 290 20.85 -2.47 -25.40
N TYR A 291 21.29 -1.91 -24.27
CA TYR A 291 20.77 -2.29 -22.95
C TYR A 291 19.26 -2.04 -22.81
N LEU A 292 18.75 -0.87 -23.24
CA LEU A 292 17.31 -0.59 -23.20
C LEU A 292 16.51 -1.56 -24.09
N ARG A 293 17.06 -1.94 -25.25
CA ARG A 293 16.45 -2.93 -26.16
C ARG A 293 16.34 -4.32 -25.54
N GLU A 294 17.37 -4.77 -24.84
CA GLU A 294 17.36 -6.04 -24.10
C GLU A 294 16.26 -6.08 -23.03
N ARG A 295 15.91 -4.90 -22.48
CA ARG A 295 14.78 -4.72 -21.55
C ARG A 295 13.43 -4.52 -22.25
N ARG A 296 13.36 -4.70 -23.57
CA ARG A 296 12.15 -4.61 -24.41
C ARG A 296 11.53 -3.20 -24.46
N ILE A 297 12.33 -2.16 -24.32
CA ILE A 297 11.88 -0.78 -24.49
C ILE A 297 11.81 -0.46 -25.98
N ALA A 298 10.70 0.17 -26.41
CA ALA A 298 10.51 0.54 -27.81
C ALA A 298 11.40 1.73 -28.19
N GLU A 299 12.17 1.57 -29.28
CA GLU A 299 13.00 2.61 -29.87
C GLU A 299 12.36 3.13 -31.17
N HIS A 300 12.27 4.45 -31.30
CA HIS A 300 11.75 5.10 -32.49
C HIS A 300 12.72 6.16 -33.03
N TRP A 301 12.84 6.22 -34.35
CA TRP A 301 13.70 7.16 -35.08
C TRP A 301 12.84 8.04 -35.98
N PRO A 302 12.29 9.16 -35.45
CA PRO A 302 11.46 10.06 -36.25
C PRO A 302 12.27 10.64 -37.42
N LYS A 303 11.65 10.70 -38.61
CA LYS A 303 12.27 11.27 -39.83
C LYS A 303 12.22 12.79 -39.88
N ARG A 304 11.46 13.42 -38.98
CA ARG A 304 11.25 14.86 -38.93
C ARG A 304 11.93 15.42 -37.69
N PRO A 305 12.57 16.59 -37.79
CA PRO A 305 13.13 17.24 -36.61
C PRO A 305 12.02 17.66 -35.66
N LEU A 306 12.32 17.62 -34.37
CA LEU A 306 11.44 18.07 -33.31
C LEU A 306 11.48 19.61 -33.22
N ALA A 307 10.34 20.27 -33.40
CA ALA A 307 10.19 21.68 -33.06
C ALA A 307 10.13 21.82 -31.53
N VAL A 308 11.04 22.60 -30.95
CA VAL A 308 11.13 22.83 -29.50
C VAL A 308 10.71 24.26 -29.22
N LEU A 309 9.62 24.43 -28.48
CA LEU A 309 9.06 25.74 -28.11
C LEU A 309 8.88 25.80 -26.60
N GLU A 310 8.97 27.00 -26.03
CA GLU A 310 8.56 27.22 -24.64
C GLU A 310 7.04 27.24 -24.56
N GLU A 311 6.48 26.71 -23.49
CA GLU A 311 5.04 26.77 -23.27
C GLU A 311 4.56 28.21 -22.99
N PRO A 312 3.29 28.55 -23.28
CA PRO A 312 2.78 29.92 -23.09
C PRO A 312 2.88 30.48 -21.66
N GLU A 313 2.84 29.61 -20.65
CA GLU A 313 2.89 29.96 -19.21
C GLU A 313 4.22 29.55 -18.56
N PHE A 314 5.29 29.51 -19.36
CA PHE A 314 6.61 29.08 -18.90
C PHE A 314 7.05 29.85 -17.64
N SER A 315 7.44 29.11 -16.60
CA SER A 315 7.84 29.65 -15.27
C SER A 315 6.72 30.23 -14.40
N THR A 316 5.44 30.05 -14.75
CA THR A 316 4.33 30.40 -13.85
C THR A 316 4.27 29.42 -12.67
N LEU A 317 4.06 29.95 -11.46
CA LEU A 317 3.96 29.14 -10.25
C LEU A 317 2.63 28.38 -10.20
N MET A 318 2.68 27.08 -9.91
CA MET A 318 1.49 26.29 -9.59
C MET A 318 1.10 26.54 -8.13
N LEU A 319 -0.02 27.21 -7.90
CA LEU A 319 -0.52 27.52 -6.55
C LEU A 319 -1.30 26.36 -5.92
N ASP A 320 -1.98 25.56 -6.75
CA ASP A 320 -2.71 24.38 -6.28
C ASP A 320 -1.75 23.28 -5.82
N PRO A 321 -2.15 22.42 -4.87
CA PRO A 321 -1.31 21.30 -4.43
C PRO A 321 -0.90 20.35 -5.56
N PHE A 322 -1.66 20.30 -6.66
CA PHE A 322 -1.36 19.51 -7.84
C PHE A 322 -2.11 20.07 -9.04
N PHE A 323 -1.65 19.71 -10.23
CA PHE A 323 -2.29 20.12 -11.48
C PHE A 323 -3.69 19.49 -11.63
N SER A 324 -4.67 20.27 -12.12
CA SER A 324 -5.99 19.80 -12.56
C SER A 324 -6.56 20.78 -13.59
N VAL A 325 -7.37 20.29 -14.53
CA VAL A 325 -8.00 21.10 -15.60
C VAL A 325 -9.07 22.07 -15.05
N GLN A 326 -9.50 21.89 -13.79
CA GLN A 326 -10.52 22.66 -13.08
C GLN A 326 -11.87 22.76 -13.83
N TYR A 327 -12.84 23.44 -13.25
CA TYR A 327 -14.22 23.50 -13.75
C TYR A 327 -14.35 24.14 -15.14
N LYS A 328 -15.26 23.59 -15.94
CA LYS A 328 -15.71 24.16 -17.21
C LYS A 328 -17.22 24.28 -17.23
N GLU A 329 -17.69 25.47 -17.60
CA GLU A 329 -19.13 25.77 -17.64
C GLU A 329 -19.87 24.84 -18.61
N GLY A 330 -21.03 24.33 -18.17
CA GLY A 330 -21.88 23.42 -18.95
C GLY A 330 -21.41 21.98 -19.02
N ILE A 331 -20.37 21.59 -18.26
CA ILE A 331 -19.88 20.21 -18.19
C ILE A 331 -19.98 19.72 -16.74
N SER A 332 -20.54 18.52 -16.54
CA SER A 332 -20.72 17.97 -15.20
C SER A 332 -19.39 17.60 -14.54
N PHE A 333 -19.39 17.57 -13.20
CA PHE A 333 -18.24 17.15 -12.41
C PHE A 333 -17.74 15.75 -12.80
N SER A 334 -18.66 14.79 -13.03
CA SER A 334 -18.32 13.42 -13.43
C SER A 334 -17.47 13.37 -14.69
N ILE A 335 -17.83 14.18 -15.69
CA ILE A 335 -17.11 14.27 -16.96
C ILE A 335 -15.77 14.96 -16.77
N MET A 336 -15.73 16.09 -16.06
CA MET A 336 -14.47 16.79 -15.77
C MET A 336 -13.47 15.91 -15.02
N PHE A 337 -13.94 15.13 -14.04
CA PHE A 337 -13.10 14.20 -13.29
C PHE A 337 -12.47 13.11 -14.20
N LEU A 338 -13.21 12.62 -15.20
CA LEU A 338 -12.67 11.69 -16.20
C LEU A 338 -11.71 12.36 -17.19
N VAL A 339 -11.91 13.64 -17.52
CA VAL A 339 -10.95 14.43 -18.30
C VAL A 339 -9.63 14.55 -17.51
N ASP A 340 -9.69 14.92 -16.23
CA ASP A 340 -8.51 14.91 -15.35
C ASP A 340 -7.88 13.51 -15.27
N ALA A 341 -8.66 12.42 -15.26
CA ALA A 341 -8.11 11.05 -15.28
C ALA A 341 -7.32 10.75 -16.57
N LEU A 342 -7.76 11.24 -17.73
CA LEU A 342 -7.02 11.14 -18.99
C LEU A 342 -5.71 11.94 -18.96
N VAL A 343 -5.76 13.16 -18.41
CA VAL A 343 -4.60 14.04 -18.32
C VAL A 343 -3.57 13.51 -17.33
N HIS A 344 -4.00 13.09 -16.14
CA HIS A 344 -3.12 12.53 -15.13
C HIS A 344 -2.44 11.24 -15.56
N LYS A 345 -3.13 10.41 -16.37
CA LYS A 345 -2.54 9.22 -17.00
C LYS A 345 -1.58 9.55 -18.16
N GLY A 346 -1.65 10.77 -18.71
CA GLY A 346 -0.84 11.18 -19.86
C GLY A 346 -1.38 10.69 -21.21
N ILE A 347 -2.67 10.31 -21.29
CA ILE A 347 -3.30 9.96 -22.58
C ILE A 347 -3.57 11.22 -23.39
N VAL A 348 -4.03 12.27 -22.72
CA VAL A 348 -4.27 13.60 -23.28
C VAL A 348 -3.41 14.59 -22.51
N ASN A 349 -2.97 15.67 -23.16
CA ASN A 349 -2.32 16.77 -22.44
C ASN A 349 -3.17 18.04 -22.45
N GLN A 350 -2.85 18.96 -21.53
CA GLN A 350 -3.59 20.20 -21.34
C GLN A 350 -3.72 21.05 -22.62
N HIS A 351 -2.71 21.03 -23.50
CA HIS A 351 -2.67 21.84 -24.72
C HIS A 351 -3.60 21.29 -25.82
N GLN A 352 -4.13 20.08 -25.64
CA GLN A 352 -5.09 19.45 -26.55
C GLN A 352 -6.55 19.68 -26.14
N LEU A 353 -6.78 20.26 -24.96
CA LEU A 353 -8.12 20.52 -24.42
C LEU A 353 -8.65 21.86 -24.94
N SER A 354 -8.94 21.91 -26.24
CA SER A 354 -9.48 23.11 -26.89
C SER A 354 -10.96 23.34 -26.55
N GLU A 355 -11.47 24.54 -26.83
CA GLU A 355 -12.89 24.84 -26.63
C GLU A 355 -13.79 23.92 -27.49
N GLU A 356 -13.34 23.50 -28.66
CA GLU A 356 -14.06 22.52 -29.48
C GLU A 356 -14.10 21.12 -28.86
N PHE A 357 -13.07 20.73 -28.09
CA PHE A 357 -13.12 19.49 -27.31
C PHE A 357 -14.19 19.57 -26.23
N PHE A 358 -14.24 20.68 -25.49
CA PHE A 358 -15.27 20.90 -24.47
C PHE A 358 -16.67 21.05 -25.09
N ALA A 359 -16.80 21.68 -26.26
CA ALA A 359 -18.06 21.75 -26.99
C ALA A 359 -18.59 20.36 -27.39
N LEU A 360 -17.72 19.40 -27.75
CA LEU A 360 -18.13 18.01 -28.00
C LEU A 360 -18.70 17.35 -26.75
N LEU A 361 -18.09 17.58 -25.59
CA LEU A 361 -18.60 17.07 -24.32
C LEU A 361 -19.98 17.67 -24.00
N ARG A 362 -20.17 18.98 -24.21
CA ARG A 362 -21.48 19.65 -24.04
C ARG A 362 -22.54 19.15 -25.01
N SER A 363 -22.14 18.71 -26.21
CA SER A 363 -23.07 18.28 -27.25
C SER A 363 -23.69 16.90 -27.03
N GLN A 364 -23.14 16.09 -26.12
CA GLN A 364 -23.57 14.71 -25.87
C GLN A 364 -23.99 14.52 -24.41
N SER A 365 -24.82 13.50 -24.13
CA SER A 365 -25.22 13.16 -22.77
C SER A 365 -24.04 12.62 -21.94
N ASP A 366 -24.08 12.82 -20.63
CA ASP A 366 -23.07 12.32 -19.69
C ASP A 366 -22.82 10.81 -19.82
N ALA A 367 -23.87 9.99 -20.01
CA ALA A 367 -23.70 8.54 -20.19
C ALA A 367 -22.80 8.17 -21.39
N VAL A 368 -22.94 8.87 -22.51
CA VAL A 368 -22.09 8.66 -23.70
C VAL A 368 -20.66 9.13 -23.41
N ASN A 369 -20.52 10.30 -22.78
CA ASN A 369 -19.22 10.88 -22.44
C ASN A 369 -18.44 10.01 -21.44
N GLU A 370 -19.10 9.49 -20.40
CA GLU A 370 -18.46 8.64 -19.39
C GLU A 370 -17.88 7.37 -20.03
N ILE A 371 -18.67 6.69 -20.86
CA ILE A 371 -18.22 5.47 -21.56
C ILE A 371 -17.09 5.81 -22.55
N ALA A 372 -17.22 6.92 -23.30
CA ALA A 372 -16.21 7.34 -24.26
C ALA A 372 -14.87 7.66 -23.59
N LEU A 373 -14.90 8.42 -22.49
CA LEU A 373 -13.70 8.80 -21.75
C LEU A 373 -13.05 7.60 -21.06
N ARG A 374 -13.83 6.67 -20.48
CA ARG A 374 -13.31 5.40 -19.94
C ARG A 374 -12.66 4.54 -21.02
N HIS A 375 -13.26 4.49 -22.21
CA HIS A 375 -12.70 3.76 -23.35
C HIS A 375 -11.36 4.37 -23.77
N ILE A 376 -11.27 5.70 -23.90
CA ILE A 376 -10.01 6.40 -24.22
C ILE A 376 -8.99 6.20 -23.11
N TRP A 377 -9.42 6.20 -21.85
CA TRP A 377 -8.54 5.97 -20.70
C TRP A 377 -7.88 4.60 -20.76
N ALA A 378 -8.53 3.57 -21.33
CA ALA A 378 -7.95 2.23 -21.48
C ALA A 378 -6.76 2.17 -22.47
N TYR A 379 -6.50 3.23 -23.24
CA TYR A 379 -5.37 3.26 -24.16
C TYR A 379 -4.02 3.23 -23.42
N LYS A 380 -2.98 2.78 -24.13
CA LYS A 380 -1.61 2.66 -23.62
C LYS A 380 -0.70 3.79 -24.08
N THR A 381 -1.06 4.51 -25.14
CA THR A 381 -0.24 5.55 -25.76
C THR A 381 -0.97 6.89 -25.79
N PRO A 382 -0.25 8.02 -25.70
CA PRO A 382 -0.84 9.34 -25.84
C PRO A 382 -1.55 9.53 -27.18
N ILE A 383 -2.59 10.35 -27.20
CA ILE A 383 -3.26 10.80 -28.42
C ILE A 383 -2.80 12.21 -28.77
N PHE A 384 -2.71 12.53 -30.06
CA PHE A 384 -2.26 13.84 -30.54
C PHE A 384 -3.42 14.78 -30.92
N ASP A 385 -4.64 14.25 -31.04
CA ASP A 385 -5.85 15.00 -31.38
C ASP A 385 -7.01 14.47 -30.53
N ALA A 386 -7.15 15.05 -29.33
CA ALA A 386 -8.14 14.63 -28.35
C ALA A 386 -9.58 14.84 -28.85
N ARG A 387 -9.83 15.96 -29.53
CA ARG A 387 -11.13 16.29 -30.12
C ARG A 387 -11.56 15.24 -31.14
N LYS A 388 -10.72 14.98 -32.15
CA LYS A 388 -11.05 14.00 -33.20
C LYS A 388 -11.24 12.61 -32.63
N ARG A 389 -10.40 12.22 -31.66
CA ARG A 389 -10.53 10.92 -31.02
C ARG A 389 -11.83 10.80 -30.23
N LEU A 390 -12.18 11.81 -29.43
CA LEU A 390 -13.42 11.83 -28.66
C LEU A 390 -14.63 11.70 -29.60
N LYS A 391 -14.68 12.51 -30.66
CA LYS A 391 -15.76 12.44 -31.66
C LYS A 391 -15.90 11.04 -32.28
N LEU A 392 -14.79 10.42 -32.68
CA LEU A 392 -14.83 9.06 -33.27
C LEU A 392 -15.40 8.02 -32.30
N VAL A 393 -15.06 8.11 -31.01
CA VAL A 393 -15.57 7.17 -29.99
C VAL A 393 -17.04 7.45 -29.69
N GLN A 394 -17.44 8.72 -29.57
CA GLN A 394 -18.85 9.11 -29.41
C GLN A 394 -19.70 8.62 -30.59
N ASP A 395 -19.26 8.87 -31.84
CA ASP A 395 -19.95 8.43 -33.05
C ASP A 395 -20.08 6.89 -33.11
N TRP A 396 -19.06 6.16 -32.65
CA TRP A 396 -19.10 4.69 -32.56
C TRP A 396 -20.10 4.19 -31.50
N LEU A 397 -20.15 4.83 -30.33
CA LEU A 397 -21.10 4.48 -29.26
C LEU A 397 -22.55 4.75 -29.68
N LEU A 398 -22.80 5.89 -30.34
CA LEU A 398 -24.13 6.23 -30.87
C LEU A 398 -24.61 5.21 -31.92
N LYS A 399 -23.68 4.63 -32.69
CA LYS A 399 -23.98 3.54 -33.64
C LYS A 399 -24.14 2.17 -32.97
N THR A 400 -23.80 2.04 -31.68
CA THR A 400 -23.83 0.75 -30.95
C THR A 400 -24.62 0.87 -29.63
N PRO A 401 -25.96 1.04 -29.67
CA PRO A 401 -26.77 1.35 -28.48
C PRO A 401 -26.73 0.27 -27.38
N LYS A 402 -26.38 -0.97 -27.74
CA LYS A 402 -26.24 -2.09 -26.78
C LYS A 402 -25.18 -1.82 -25.71
N LEU A 403 -24.16 -1.02 -26.02
CA LEU A 403 -23.07 -0.68 -25.10
C LEU A 403 -23.44 0.44 -24.11
N LEU A 404 -24.52 1.18 -24.37
CA LEU A 404 -25.01 2.25 -23.50
C LEU A 404 -25.94 1.74 -22.39
N LYS A 405 -26.31 0.45 -22.41
CA LYS A 405 -27.11 -0.15 -21.34
C LYS A 405 -26.24 -0.31 -20.08
N SER A 406 -26.37 0.62 -19.14
CA SER A 406 -25.80 0.41 -17.81
C SER A 406 -26.53 -0.75 -17.13
N SER A 407 -25.76 -1.68 -16.55
CA SER A 407 -26.33 -2.56 -15.53
C SER A 407 -26.78 -1.68 -14.37
N LYS A 408 -28.04 -1.76 -13.96
CA LYS A 408 -28.47 -1.14 -12.69
C LYS A 408 -27.52 -1.65 -11.60
N LEU A 409 -26.84 -0.73 -10.91
CA LEU A 409 -26.07 -1.11 -9.72
C LEU A 409 -27.05 -1.74 -8.73
N LEU A 410 -26.59 -2.79 -8.03
CA LEU A 410 -27.29 -3.30 -6.85
C LEU A 410 -27.39 -2.18 -5.80
N ASP A 411 -28.45 -2.18 -5.00
CA ASP A 411 -28.69 -1.12 -4.00
C ASP A 411 -27.53 -0.97 -2.99
N ASP A 412 -26.79 -2.05 -2.73
CA ASP A 412 -25.62 -2.05 -1.84
C ASP A 412 -24.31 -1.62 -2.51
N SER A 413 -24.30 -1.40 -3.82
CA SER A 413 -23.09 -1.03 -4.57
C SER A 413 -23.09 0.47 -4.86
N THR A 414 -21.94 1.10 -4.71
CA THR A 414 -21.75 2.51 -5.03
C THR A 414 -20.51 2.70 -5.90
N GLU A 415 -20.60 3.68 -6.78
CA GLU A 415 -19.45 4.09 -7.57
C GLU A 415 -18.58 5.07 -6.76
N VAL A 416 -17.31 4.72 -6.57
CA VAL A 416 -16.36 5.49 -5.76
C VAL A 416 -15.29 6.09 -6.65
N ARG A 417 -15.17 7.42 -6.60
CA ARG A 417 -14.06 8.16 -7.21
C ARG A 417 -12.83 8.09 -6.32
N ARG A 418 -11.67 7.86 -6.94
CA ARG A 418 -10.38 7.75 -6.25
C ARG A 418 -9.38 8.78 -6.76
N LEU A 419 -8.72 9.47 -5.83
CA LEU A 419 -7.59 10.36 -6.10
C LEU A 419 -6.35 9.79 -5.42
N VAL A 420 -5.33 9.43 -6.19
CA VAL A 420 -4.04 9.03 -5.62
C VAL A 420 -3.10 10.23 -5.61
N ILE A 421 -2.53 10.56 -4.46
CA ILE A 421 -1.59 11.67 -4.30
C ILE A 421 -0.21 11.09 -3.99
N THR A 422 0.76 11.43 -4.84
CA THR A 422 2.17 11.12 -4.67
C THR A 422 2.97 12.37 -4.23
N PRO A 423 4.24 12.22 -3.85
CA PRO A 423 5.10 13.36 -3.51
C PRO A 423 5.15 14.43 -4.61
N THR A 424 5.16 14.01 -5.88
CA THR A 424 5.26 14.92 -7.03
C THR A 424 3.94 15.18 -7.76
N LYS A 425 2.94 14.29 -7.72
CA LYS A 425 1.75 14.34 -8.61
C LYS A 425 0.45 13.93 -7.90
N ALA A 426 -0.70 14.17 -8.54
CA ALA A 426 -1.96 13.50 -8.21
C ALA A 426 -2.56 12.79 -9.44
N TYR A 427 -3.33 11.73 -9.20
CA TYR A 427 -3.94 10.89 -10.22
C TYR A 427 -5.42 10.68 -9.94
N CYS A 428 -6.26 11.20 -10.83
CA CYS A 428 -7.67 10.81 -10.87
C CYS A 428 -7.76 9.43 -11.51
N LEU A 429 -8.36 8.48 -10.79
CA LEU A 429 -8.63 7.14 -11.33
C LEU A 429 -10.11 7.06 -11.70
N PRO A 430 -10.47 6.43 -12.83
CA PRO A 430 -11.86 6.21 -13.19
C PRO A 430 -12.64 5.61 -12.02
N PRO A 431 -13.91 6.02 -11.82
CA PRO A 431 -14.69 5.52 -10.71
C PRO A 431 -14.86 3.99 -10.75
N GLU A 432 -14.72 3.34 -9.61
CA GLU A 432 -14.86 1.88 -9.44
C GLU A 432 -16.12 1.56 -8.64
N VAL A 433 -16.80 0.47 -9.01
CA VAL A 433 -17.98 -0.01 -8.27
C VAL A 433 -17.52 -0.85 -7.10
N GLU A 434 -17.95 -0.47 -5.90
CA GLU A 434 -17.59 -1.13 -4.64
C GLU A 434 -18.81 -1.33 -3.75
N LEU A 435 -18.67 -2.26 -2.80
CA LEU A 435 -19.64 -2.40 -1.72
C LEU A 435 -19.69 -1.10 -0.91
N SER A 436 -20.88 -0.52 -0.83
CA SER A 436 -21.15 0.74 -0.13
C SER A 436 -20.95 0.60 1.39
N ASN A 437 -21.06 1.74 2.08
CA ASN A 437 -21.04 1.82 3.53
C ASN A 437 -22.21 2.68 4.00
N ARG A 438 -22.45 2.66 5.32
CA ARG A 438 -23.53 3.38 5.99
C ARG A 438 -23.67 4.83 5.53
N VAL A 439 -22.56 5.54 5.46
CA VAL A 439 -22.51 6.98 5.15
C VAL A 439 -22.90 7.21 3.70
N LEU A 440 -22.27 6.49 2.76
CA LEU A 440 -22.56 6.64 1.33
C LEU A 440 -24.01 6.27 1.00
N ARG A 441 -24.58 5.26 1.67
CA ARG A 441 -25.99 4.89 1.51
C ARG A 441 -26.94 5.99 1.98
N ASN A 442 -26.68 6.56 3.16
CA ASN A 442 -27.52 7.64 3.69
C ASN A 442 -27.44 8.91 2.84
N TYR A 443 -26.25 9.25 2.35
CA TYR A 443 -25.99 10.44 1.54
C TYR A 443 -25.94 10.12 0.03
N LYS A 444 -26.73 9.15 -0.44
CA LYS A 444 -26.70 8.66 -1.83
C LYS A 444 -26.95 9.75 -2.87
N GLU A 445 -27.81 10.72 -2.56
CA GLU A 445 -28.16 11.84 -3.46
C GLU A 445 -26.98 12.79 -3.73
N VAL A 446 -25.97 12.76 -2.85
CA VAL A 446 -24.74 13.54 -2.93
C VAL A 446 -23.50 12.63 -2.94
N ALA A 447 -23.65 11.37 -3.35
CA ALA A 447 -22.56 10.38 -3.34
C ALA A 447 -21.38 10.80 -4.22
N ASP A 448 -21.63 11.55 -5.30
CA ASP A 448 -20.61 12.06 -6.21
C ASP A 448 -19.69 13.12 -5.60
N ARG A 449 -20.04 13.65 -4.40
CA ARG A 449 -19.23 14.59 -3.61
C ARG A 449 -18.28 13.89 -2.63
N PHE A 450 -18.35 12.56 -2.50
CA PHE A 450 -17.39 11.78 -1.74
C PHE A 450 -16.20 11.37 -2.62
N LEU A 451 -14.99 11.56 -2.11
CA LEU A 451 -13.75 11.23 -2.79
C LEU A 451 -12.86 10.41 -1.86
N ARG A 452 -12.44 9.22 -2.30
CA ARG A 452 -11.42 8.47 -1.58
C ARG A 452 -10.04 8.94 -2.03
N VAL A 453 -9.28 9.52 -1.11
CA VAL A 453 -7.92 10.00 -1.37
C VAL A 453 -6.93 9.00 -0.78
N THR A 454 -5.95 8.57 -1.57
CA THR A 454 -4.90 7.64 -1.14
C THR A 454 -3.53 8.28 -1.31
N PHE A 455 -2.71 8.28 -0.26
CA PHE A 455 -1.34 8.78 -0.30
C PHE A 455 -0.36 7.64 -0.61
N MET A 456 0.32 7.73 -1.74
CA MET A 456 1.26 6.72 -2.25
C MET A 456 2.62 7.37 -2.58
N ASP A 457 3.64 6.57 -2.82
CA ASP A 457 4.89 7.01 -3.44
C ASP A 457 4.77 6.89 -4.97
N GLU A 458 5.71 7.47 -5.73
CA GLU A 458 5.70 7.31 -7.19
C GLU A 458 5.71 5.83 -7.63
N GLY A 459 5.12 5.56 -8.79
CA GLY A 459 4.91 4.18 -9.27
C GLY A 459 3.83 3.40 -8.50
N MET A 460 2.91 4.11 -7.83
CA MET A 460 1.82 3.53 -7.02
C MET A 460 2.32 2.60 -5.91
N GLN A 461 3.51 2.90 -5.36
CA GLN A 461 4.07 2.14 -4.25
C GLN A 461 3.55 2.65 -2.89
N PRO A 462 3.52 1.82 -1.85
CA PRO A 462 3.12 2.28 -0.53
C PRO A 462 4.10 3.32 0.03
N LEU A 463 3.58 4.48 0.45
CA LEU A 463 4.39 5.51 1.10
C LEU A 463 4.99 4.97 2.41
N ASN A 464 6.30 5.11 2.60
CA ASN A 464 6.99 4.58 3.77
C ASN A 464 7.44 5.70 4.73
N ASN A 465 7.85 5.32 5.95
CA ASN A 465 8.24 6.27 6.99
C ASN A 465 9.48 7.10 6.62
N ASN A 466 10.39 6.53 5.81
CA ASN A 466 11.62 7.18 5.35
C ASN A 466 11.38 8.19 4.21
N VAL A 467 10.18 8.21 3.63
CA VAL A 467 9.78 9.26 2.69
C VAL A 467 9.24 10.48 3.44
N LEU A 468 8.52 10.26 4.55
CA LEU A 468 7.95 11.32 5.40
C LEU A 468 8.98 11.94 6.37
N ASN A 469 10.04 11.21 6.67
CA ASN A 469 11.08 11.58 7.62
C ASN A 469 12.44 11.30 7.01
N TYR A 470 13.41 12.18 7.23
CA TYR A 470 14.81 11.84 6.97
C TYR A 470 15.57 11.72 8.28
N TYR A 471 16.57 10.83 8.27
CA TYR A 471 17.45 10.55 9.40
C TYR A 471 18.85 11.01 9.05
N VAL A 472 19.56 11.56 10.04
CA VAL A 472 20.99 11.89 9.90
C VAL A 472 21.83 10.63 9.67
N ALA A 473 23.02 10.78 9.11
CA ALA A 473 23.94 9.66 8.89
C ALA A 473 24.23 8.92 10.22
N PRO A 474 24.43 7.58 10.20
CA PRO A 474 24.66 6.79 11.42
C PRO A 474 25.78 7.32 12.32
N ILE A 475 26.90 7.76 11.73
CA ILE A 475 28.02 8.35 12.48
C ILE A 475 27.61 9.61 13.25
N VAL A 476 26.72 10.44 12.69
CA VAL A 476 26.22 11.66 13.35
C VAL A 476 25.33 11.28 14.54
N LYS A 477 24.50 10.24 14.37
CA LYS A 477 23.66 9.72 15.47
C LYS A 477 24.52 9.23 16.65
N GLU A 478 25.63 8.55 16.38
CA GLU A 478 26.57 8.10 17.41
C GLU A 478 27.32 9.25 18.10
N LEU A 479 27.67 10.29 17.35
CA LEU A 479 28.37 11.47 17.89
C LEU A 479 27.44 12.33 18.75
N THR A 480 26.22 12.59 18.29
CA THR A 480 25.30 13.57 18.89
C THR A 480 24.35 12.96 19.92
N SER A 481 24.21 11.63 19.96
CA SER A 481 23.12 10.94 20.66
C SER A 481 21.71 11.42 20.26
N ASN A 482 21.59 12.18 19.16
CA ASN A 482 20.33 12.70 18.66
C ASN A 482 19.73 11.71 17.66
N SER A 483 18.57 11.15 18.01
CA SER A 483 17.86 10.17 17.20
C SER A 483 16.63 10.74 16.48
N PHE A 484 16.31 12.03 16.65
CA PHE A 484 15.04 12.56 16.16
C PHE A 484 15.07 12.81 14.64
N PRO A 485 14.15 12.23 13.86
CA PRO A 485 14.03 12.52 12.45
C PRO A 485 13.45 13.92 12.21
N GLN A 486 13.97 14.61 11.19
CA GLN A 486 13.34 15.82 10.65
C GLN A 486 12.29 15.43 9.60
N LYS A 487 11.18 16.17 9.57
CA LYS A 487 10.09 15.98 8.61
C LYS A 487 10.51 16.47 7.22
N THR A 488 10.15 15.71 6.18
CA THR A 488 10.42 16.09 4.78
C THR A 488 9.33 17.00 4.22
N THR A 489 9.59 17.62 3.06
CA THR A 489 8.53 18.34 2.31
C THR A 489 7.37 17.45 1.93
N VAL A 490 7.59 16.15 1.76
CA VAL A 490 6.52 15.17 1.50
C VAL A 490 5.58 15.09 2.70
N PHE A 491 6.10 15.04 3.93
CA PHE A 491 5.26 15.11 5.13
C PHE A 491 4.46 16.40 5.19
N ARG A 492 5.10 17.55 4.90
CA ARG A 492 4.41 18.85 4.85
C ARG A 492 3.29 18.85 3.81
N ARG A 493 3.53 18.29 2.62
CA ARG A 493 2.52 18.14 1.56
C ARG A 493 1.31 17.33 2.03
N VAL A 494 1.54 16.13 2.59
CA VAL A 494 0.46 15.27 3.11
C VAL A 494 -0.31 15.99 4.23
N ARG A 495 0.40 16.61 5.16
CA ARG A 495 -0.20 17.36 6.28
C ARG A 495 -1.06 18.52 5.79
N ASN A 496 -0.58 19.34 4.87
CA ASN A 496 -1.33 20.50 4.37
C ASN A 496 -2.60 20.05 3.62
N ILE A 497 -2.52 18.99 2.80
CA ILE A 497 -3.69 18.45 2.10
C ILE A 497 -4.75 17.94 3.08
N LEU A 498 -4.32 17.29 4.18
CA LEU A 498 -5.23 16.80 5.22
C LEU A 498 -5.87 17.95 6.02
N LEU A 499 -5.13 19.00 6.35
CA LEU A 499 -5.60 20.11 7.17
C LEU A 499 -6.40 21.15 6.38
N ASP A 500 -5.87 21.58 5.23
CA ASP A 500 -6.37 22.72 4.46
C ASP A 500 -7.37 22.30 3.36
N GLY A 501 -7.33 21.04 2.95
CA GLY A 501 -8.09 20.51 1.83
C GLY A 501 -7.48 20.88 0.47
N PHE A 502 -8.25 20.72 -0.60
CA PHE A 502 -7.82 21.06 -1.96
C PHE A 502 -9.02 21.27 -2.90
N HIS A 503 -8.79 21.89 -4.06
CA HIS A 503 -9.79 22.01 -5.12
C HIS A 503 -9.58 20.95 -6.20
N LEU A 504 -10.68 20.36 -6.67
CA LEU A 504 -10.67 19.41 -7.78
C LEU A 504 -11.95 19.58 -8.60
N CYS A 505 -11.80 19.84 -9.90
CA CYS A 505 -12.90 20.06 -10.85
C CYS A 505 -13.94 21.09 -10.34
N GLY A 506 -13.48 22.17 -9.71
CA GLY A 506 -14.34 23.23 -9.15
C GLY A 506 -15.01 22.94 -7.81
N ARG A 507 -14.70 21.82 -7.16
CA ARG A 507 -15.18 21.49 -5.81
C ARG A 507 -14.05 21.58 -4.80
N ARG A 508 -14.31 22.16 -3.62
CA ARG A 508 -13.38 22.17 -2.49
C ARG A 508 -13.60 20.92 -1.63
N TYR A 509 -12.60 20.06 -1.54
CA TYR A 509 -12.63 18.84 -0.74
C TYR A 509 -11.97 19.06 0.61
N SER A 510 -12.66 18.63 1.67
CA SER A 510 -12.15 18.67 3.05
C SER A 510 -12.12 17.27 3.64
N PHE A 511 -11.15 17.01 4.53
CA PHE A 511 -11.00 15.71 5.19
C PHE A 511 -12.26 15.35 5.99
N LEU A 512 -12.82 14.16 5.76
CA LEU A 512 -14.02 13.66 6.42
C LEU A 512 -13.71 12.62 7.50
N ALA A 513 -13.15 11.47 7.16
CA ALA A 513 -12.72 10.45 8.12
C ALA A 513 -11.94 9.33 7.42
N PHE A 514 -11.49 8.33 8.16
CA PHE A 514 -10.97 7.08 7.63
C PHE A 514 -11.44 5.90 8.50
N SER A 515 -11.60 4.73 7.89
CA SER A 515 -11.66 3.45 8.60
C SER A 515 -10.25 2.91 8.89
N SER A 516 -10.14 1.90 9.77
CA SER A 516 -8.85 1.27 10.07
C SER A 516 -8.19 0.62 8.85
N ASN A 517 -8.98 0.02 7.95
CA ASN A 517 -8.47 -0.54 6.70
C ASN A 517 -7.93 0.57 5.80
N GLN A 518 -8.70 1.66 5.67
CA GLN A 518 -8.27 2.79 4.87
C GLN A 518 -6.98 3.41 5.38
N LEU A 519 -6.83 3.57 6.70
CA LEU A 519 -5.59 4.08 7.30
C LEU A 519 -4.38 3.17 6.98
N ARG A 520 -4.55 1.84 7.02
CA ARG A 520 -3.52 0.87 6.61
C ARG A 520 -3.13 1.01 5.14
N ASP A 521 -4.13 1.30 4.30
CA ASP A 521 -3.96 1.58 2.88
C ASP A 521 -3.51 3.03 2.61
N ARG A 522 -3.26 3.84 3.65
CA ARG A 522 -2.89 5.26 3.59
C ARG A 522 -3.93 6.11 2.86
N SER A 523 -5.20 5.77 3.05
CA SER A 523 -6.34 6.43 2.42
C SER A 523 -7.30 7.02 3.44
N ALA A 524 -8.08 8.00 2.98
CA ALA A 524 -9.13 8.65 3.75
C ALA A 524 -10.27 9.12 2.83
N TRP A 525 -11.43 9.33 3.42
CA TRP A 525 -12.55 10.00 2.78
C TRP A 525 -12.41 11.50 2.89
N PHE A 526 -12.61 12.17 1.77
CA PHE A 526 -12.81 13.61 1.66
C PHE A 526 -14.21 13.88 1.12
N PHE A 527 -14.76 15.02 1.47
CA PHE A 527 -16.09 15.43 1.04
C PHE A 527 -16.10 16.88 0.54
N ALA A 528 -16.83 17.11 -0.54
CA ALA A 528 -17.05 18.43 -1.10
C ALA A 528 -18.39 19.01 -0.61
N GLU A 529 -18.32 19.95 0.33
CA GLU A 529 -19.50 20.57 0.95
C GLU A 529 -20.39 21.32 -0.06
N ASP A 530 -21.67 21.42 0.26
CA ASP A 530 -22.63 22.31 -0.40
C ASP A 530 -23.44 23.11 0.62
N SER A 531 -24.45 23.85 0.14
CA SER A 531 -25.30 24.67 1.00
C SER A 531 -26.08 23.87 2.04
N ASN A 532 -26.30 22.57 1.81
CA ASN A 532 -27.19 21.73 2.61
C ASN A 532 -26.42 20.72 3.46
N THR A 533 -25.24 20.28 3.02
CA THR A 533 -24.47 19.20 3.61
C THR A 533 -23.03 19.63 3.85
N SER A 534 -22.62 19.62 5.11
CA SER A 534 -21.23 19.88 5.54
C SER A 534 -20.57 18.63 6.11
N VAL A 535 -19.23 18.61 6.15
CA VAL A 535 -18.42 17.58 6.81
C VAL A 535 -18.83 17.42 8.27
N MET A 536 -19.09 18.54 8.96
CA MET A 536 -19.53 18.53 10.35
C MET A 536 -20.94 17.94 10.51
N ALA A 537 -21.87 18.23 9.60
CA ALA A 537 -23.21 17.64 9.61
C ALA A 537 -23.14 16.11 9.44
N ILE A 538 -22.31 15.62 8.50
CA ILE A 538 -22.09 14.18 8.30
C ILE A 538 -21.51 13.53 9.56
N ARG A 539 -20.46 14.13 10.15
CA ARG A 539 -19.84 13.61 11.40
C ARG A 539 -20.83 13.58 12.56
N ASN A 540 -21.68 14.58 12.70
CA ASN A 540 -22.72 14.62 13.74
C ASN A 540 -23.79 13.54 13.53
N TRP A 541 -24.16 13.28 12.27
CA TRP A 541 -25.12 12.22 11.93
C TRP A 541 -24.58 10.81 12.23
N MET A 542 -23.27 10.59 12.06
CA MET A 542 -22.66 9.27 12.30
C MET A 542 -22.88 8.76 13.73
N GLY A 543 -22.88 9.66 14.71
CA GLY A 543 -23.05 9.33 16.13
C GLY A 543 -22.31 10.31 17.04
N LYS A 544 -22.34 10.03 18.35
CA LYS A 544 -21.61 10.83 19.34
C LYS A 544 -20.28 10.18 19.70
N PHE A 545 -19.19 10.89 19.44
CA PHE A 545 -17.83 10.43 19.72
C PHE A 545 -17.22 11.25 20.88
N ALA A 546 -17.42 10.81 22.13
CA ALA A 546 -16.97 11.53 23.33
C ALA A 546 -15.62 11.02 23.90
N ASN A 547 -14.84 10.25 23.12
CA ASN A 547 -13.64 9.61 23.62
C ASN A 547 -12.50 10.62 23.86
N LYS A 548 -11.79 10.51 24.99
CA LYS A 548 -10.59 11.33 25.29
C LYS A 548 -9.33 10.84 24.58
N ASN A 549 -9.36 9.66 23.97
CA ASN A 549 -8.28 9.11 23.18
C ASN A 549 -8.56 9.31 21.67
N VAL A 550 -7.65 10.03 21.00
CA VAL A 550 -7.78 10.40 19.57
C VAL A 550 -7.88 9.17 18.68
N ALA A 551 -7.00 8.18 18.87
CA ALA A 551 -6.99 6.96 18.06
C ALA A 551 -8.28 6.16 18.22
N LYS A 552 -8.80 6.03 19.46
CA LYS A 552 -10.10 5.38 19.71
C LYS A 552 -11.22 6.18 19.05
N CYS A 553 -11.26 7.50 19.19
CA CYS A 553 -12.27 8.38 18.58
C CYS A 553 -12.31 8.21 17.05
N ALA A 554 -11.17 8.34 16.38
CA ALA A 554 -11.04 8.14 14.93
C ALA A 554 -11.46 6.73 14.50
N ALA A 555 -11.03 5.69 15.25
CA ALA A 555 -11.42 4.32 14.95
C ALA A 555 -12.93 4.08 15.10
N ARG A 556 -13.61 4.73 16.06
CA ARG A 556 -15.08 4.63 16.21
C ARG A 556 -15.80 5.32 15.06
N MET A 557 -15.39 6.53 14.69
CA MET A 557 -15.94 7.26 13.53
C MET A 557 -15.74 6.47 12.22
N GLY A 558 -14.57 5.86 12.07
CA GLY A 558 -14.23 5.03 10.93
C GLY A 558 -15.12 3.79 10.74
N GLN A 559 -15.82 3.31 11.77
CA GLN A 559 -16.71 2.15 11.66
C GLN A 559 -17.87 2.40 10.69
N CYS A 560 -18.35 3.65 10.60
CA CYS A 560 -19.42 4.04 9.67
C CYS A 560 -19.00 3.93 8.20
N PHE A 561 -17.69 3.82 7.91
CA PHE A 561 -17.14 3.62 6.57
C PHE A 561 -16.75 2.17 6.27
N SER A 562 -17.14 1.22 7.13
CA SER A 562 -16.97 -0.21 6.85
C SER A 562 -17.83 -0.60 5.65
N SER A 563 -17.24 -1.21 4.63
CA SER A 563 -18.00 -1.84 3.54
C SER A 563 -18.91 -2.92 4.13
N THR A 564 -20.21 -2.80 3.89
CA THR A 564 -21.26 -3.59 4.54
C THR A 564 -22.46 -3.75 3.61
N TYR A 565 -23.22 -4.81 3.80
CA TYR A 565 -24.52 -5.00 3.17
C TYR A 565 -25.62 -4.47 4.08
N ALA A 566 -26.49 -3.59 3.58
CA ALA A 566 -27.67 -3.17 4.33
C ALA A 566 -28.76 -4.24 4.22
N THR A 567 -29.29 -4.69 5.36
CA THR A 567 -30.20 -5.86 5.37
C THR A 567 -31.61 -5.48 5.83
N VAL A 568 -31.88 -5.57 7.11
CA VAL A 568 -33.20 -5.38 7.72
C VAL A 568 -33.17 -4.18 8.65
N ASP A 569 -34.20 -3.34 8.62
CA ASP A 569 -34.40 -2.31 9.62
C ASP A 569 -34.90 -2.94 10.91
N VAL A 570 -34.16 -2.79 12.00
CA VAL A 570 -34.52 -3.30 13.33
C VAL A 570 -34.73 -2.10 14.24
N PRO A 571 -35.99 -1.70 14.48
CA PRO A 571 -36.32 -0.64 15.42
C PRO A 571 -35.73 -0.87 16.82
N LEU A 572 -35.39 0.21 17.52
CA LEU A 572 -34.72 0.16 18.82
C LEU A 572 -35.55 -0.55 19.92
N ASP A 573 -36.88 -0.56 19.80
CA ASP A 573 -37.79 -1.28 20.70
C ASP A 573 -37.80 -2.81 20.46
N ARG A 574 -37.28 -3.27 19.32
CA ARG A 574 -37.11 -4.69 18.98
C ARG A 574 -35.67 -5.18 19.14
N ALA A 575 -34.77 -4.31 19.56
CA ALA A 575 -33.38 -4.63 19.88
C ALA A 575 -33.15 -4.42 21.38
N ASN A 576 -32.66 -5.44 22.09
CA ASN A 576 -32.23 -5.31 23.47
C ASN A 576 -30.74 -4.97 23.52
N PRO A 577 -30.34 -3.72 23.88
CA PRO A 577 -28.94 -3.33 23.95
C PRO A 577 -28.25 -3.70 25.28
N LEU A 578 -28.97 -4.36 26.20
CA LEU A 578 -28.57 -4.58 27.59
C LEU A 578 -28.48 -6.07 27.95
N LEU A 579 -28.24 -6.95 26.97
CA LEU A 579 -27.92 -8.35 27.28
C LEU A 579 -26.63 -8.36 28.14
N PRO A 580 -26.65 -8.84 29.40
CA PRO A 580 -25.50 -8.70 30.29
C PRO A 580 -24.28 -9.43 29.74
N ASP A 581 -23.09 -8.86 29.82
CA ASP A 581 -21.87 -9.58 29.50
C ASP A 581 -21.63 -10.74 30.49
N ILE A 582 -21.07 -11.85 29.98
CA ILE A 582 -20.70 -13.00 30.80
C ILE A 582 -19.28 -12.76 31.31
N GLU A 583 -19.17 -12.35 32.57
CA GLU A 583 -17.91 -11.99 33.21
C GLU A 583 -17.52 -13.01 34.29
N ARG A 584 -16.27 -13.47 34.27
CA ARG A 584 -15.69 -14.32 35.32
C ARG A 584 -14.21 -14.00 35.48
N ASN A 585 -13.73 -13.96 36.72
CA ASN A 585 -12.32 -13.75 37.06
C ASN A 585 -11.66 -12.53 36.37
N GLY A 586 -12.43 -11.45 36.19
CA GLY A 586 -11.95 -10.22 35.54
C GLY A 586 -11.88 -10.28 34.01
N TYR A 587 -12.38 -11.35 33.39
CA TYR A 587 -12.48 -11.49 31.94
C TYR A 587 -13.93 -11.52 31.47
N VAL A 588 -14.16 -10.97 30.27
CA VAL A 588 -15.45 -11.00 29.58
C VAL A 588 -15.43 -12.14 28.56
N PHE A 589 -16.18 -13.21 28.81
CA PHE A 589 -16.27 -14.38 27.92
C PHE A 589 -17.11 -14.10 26.67
N SER A 590 -18.04 -13.16 26.76
CA SER A 590 -18.94 -12.76 25.68
C SER A 590 -18.51 -11.49 24.94
N ASP A 591 -17.25 -11.07 25.04
CA ASP A 591 -16.79 -9.80 24.47
C ASP A 591 -17.01 -9.78 22.96
N GLY A 592 -17.90 -8.91 22.51
CA GLY A 592 -18.16 -8.70 21.08
C GLY A 592 -19.21 -9.62 20.46
N ILE A 593 -19.93 -10.46 21.21
CA ILE A 593 -20.98 -11.36 20.66
C ILE A 593 -22.36 -11.19 21.29
N GLY A 594 -23.39 -11.19 20.45
CA GLY A 594 -24.81 -11.15 20.84
C GLY A 594 -25.63 -12.25 20.17
N LYS A 595 -26.96 -12.12 20.25
CA LYS A 595 -27.93 -13.10 19.74
C LYS A 595 -28.87 -12.50 18.70
N ILE A 596 -29.18 -13.27 17.66
CA ILE A 596 -30.20 -12.95 16.65
C ILE A 596 -31.21 -14.09 16.58
N ILE A 597 -32.51 -13.78 16.60
CA ILE A 597 -33.54 -14.83 16.54
C ILE A 597 -33.62 -15.46 15.14
N PRO A 598 -34.04 -16.74 15.01
CA PRO A 598 -34.08 -17.44 13.72
C PRO A 598 -34.90 -16.73 12.64
N GLU A 599 -35.98 -16.07 13.01
CA GLU A 599 -36.87 -15.33 12.10
C GLU A 599 -36.13 -14.14 11.48
N LEU A 600 -35.44 -13.34 12.31
CA LEU A 600 -34.68 -12.20 11.82
C LEU A 600 -33.45 -12.66 11.01
N ALA A 601 -32.79 -13.73 11.43
CA ALA A 601 -31.67 -14.31 10.68
C ALA A 601 -32.10 -14.79 9.28
N THR A 602 -33.31 -15.35 9.16
CA THR A 602 -33.89 -15.76 7.87
C THR A 602 -34.15 -14.55 6.98
N GLU A 603 -34.74 -13.47 7.50
CA GLU A 603 -34.94 -12.21 6.74
C GLU A 603 -33.60 -11.62 6.25
N VAL A 604 -32.56 -11.65 7.10
CA VAL A 604 -31.20 -11.23 6.74
C VAL A 604 -30.64 -12.13 5.63
N ALA A 605 -30.77 -13.45 5.74
CA ALA A 605 -30.32 -14.39 4.73
C ALA A 605 -31.03 -14.21 3.38
N GLU A 606 -32.34 -13.91 3.39
CA GLU A 606 -33.12 -13.58 2.19
C GLU A 606 -32.59 -12.34 1.49
N LYS A 607 -32.33 -11.25 2.25
CA LYS A 607 -31.75 -10.02 1.70
C LYS A 607 -30.38 -10.24 1.07
N LEU A 608 -29.56 -11.10 1.69
CA LEU A 608 -28.21 -11.44 1.21
C LEU A 608 -28.21 -12.52 0.11
N GLN A 609 -29.38 -13.07 -0.26
CA GLN A 609 -29.50 -14.20 -1.20
C GLN A 609 -28.72 -15.45 -0.75
N LEU A 610 -28.80 -15.76 0.56
CA LEU A 610 -28.12 -16.87 1.23
C LEU A 610 -29.09 -17.94 1.77
N THR A 611 -30.33 -17.99 1.27
CA THR A 611 -31.39 -18.87 1.80
C THR A 611 -31.11 -20.36 1.61
N GLU A 612 -30.30 -20.73 0.61
CA GLU A 612 -29.92 -22.12 0.37
C GLU A 612 -29.12 -22.70 1.53
N ASN A 613 -28.16 -21.93 2.05
CA ASN A 613 -27.32 -22.25 3.20
C ASN A 613 -27.31 -21.06 4.16
N PRO A 614 -28.36 -20.91 5.00
CA PRO A 614 -28.46 -19.78 5.91
C PRO A 614 -27.29 -19.81 6.91
N PRO A 615 -26.58 -18.70 7.10
CA PRO A 615 -25.52 -18.59 8.09
C PRO A 615 -26.02 -18.79 9.53
N SER A 616 -25.15 -19.37 10.38
CA SER A 616 -25.40 -19.51 11.82
C SER A 616 -24.95 -18.29 12.63
N ALA A 617 -24.07 -17.44 12.08
CA ALA A 617 -23.70 -16.18 12.70
C ALA A 617 -23.30 -15.12 11.67
N TYR A 618 -23.46 -13.86 12.07
CA TYR A 618 -23.20 -12.68 11.25
C TYR A 618 -22.29 -11.72 12.00
N GLN A 619 -21.23 -11.24 11.35
CA GLN A 619 -20.50 -10.08 11.82
C GLN A 619 -21.27 -8.82 11.40
N ILE A 620 -21.62 -7.97 12.35
CA ILE A 620 -22.56 -6.86 12.13
C ILE A 620 -22.00 -5.48 12.49
N ARG A 621 -22.68 -4.47 11.96
CA ARG A 621 -22.73 -3.10 12.47
C ARG A 621 -24.20 -2.75 12.67
N TYR A 622 -24.55 -2.22 13.84
CA TYR A 622 -25.92 -1.79 14.15
C TYR A 622 -25.83 -0.63 15.13
N ALA A 623 -26.42 0.54 14.83
CA ALA A 623 -26.15 1.76 15.60
C ALA A 623 -24.64 1.94 15.87
N GLY A 624 -24.20 2.08 17.12
CA GLY A 624 -22.77 2.06 17.47
C GLY A 624 -22.24 0.71 17.96
N PHE A 625 -23.02 -0.36 17.81
CA PHE A 625 -22.63 -1.73 18.13
C PHE A 625 -21.81 -2.35 16.99
N LYS A 626 -20.70 -2.98 17.38
CA LYS A 626 -19.83 -3.80 16.51
C LYS A 626 -19.64 -5.15 17.19
N GLY A 627 -19.84 -6.22 16.43
CA GLY A 627 -19.58 -7.57 16.91
C GLY A 627 -20.13 -8.66 16.01
N VAL A 628 -20.27 -9.86 16.56
CA VAL A 628 -20.97 -11.00 15.97
C VAL A 628 -22.34 -11.16 16.62
N VAL A 629 -23.32 -11.63 15.86
CA VAL A 629 -24.58 -12.15 16.40
C VAL A 629 -24.80 -13.57 15.89
N ALA A 630 -24.99 -14.50 16.82
CA ALA A 630 -25.24 -15.92 16.53
C ALA A 630 -26.74 -16.24 16.62
N VAL A 631 -27.20 -17.18 15.80
CA VAL A 631 -28.60 -17.58 15.76
C VAL A 631 -28.92 -18.38 17.02
N TRP A 632 -29.79 -17.84 17.87
CA TRP A 632 -30.27 -18.47 19.10
C TRP A 632 -31.78 -18.28 19.23
N PRO A 633 -32.53 -19.22 19.84
CA PRO A 633 -33.94 -19.04 20.12
C PRO A 633 -34.20 -17.74 20.90
N GLY A 634 -35.26 -17.02 20.52
CA GLY A 634 -35.72 -15.83 21.22
C GLY A 634 -36.62 -16.17 22.41
N ASP A 635 -36.87 -15.17 23.24
CA ASP A 635 -37.91 -15.20 24.26
C ASP A 635 -39.23 -14.64 23.67
N ASP A 636 -40.37 -14.93 24.30
CA ASP A 636 -41.69 -14.43 23.86
C ASP A 636 -41.93 -12.94 24.23
N ASP A 637 -40.87 -12.11 24.20
CA ASP A 637 -40.87 -10.70 24.62
C ASP A 637 -40.91 -9.71 23.44
N GLY A 638 -40.85 -10.21 22.20
CA GLY A 638 -40.84 -9.41 20.98
C GLY A 638 -39.46 -8.87 20.57
N ILE A 639 -38.41 -9.16 21.34
CA ILE A 639 -37.02 -8.80 21.02
C ILE A 639 -36.50 -9.75 19.94
N ARG A 640 -35.90 -9.16 18.89
CA ARG A 640 -35.37 -9.90 17.74
C ARG A 640 -33.85 -9.93 17.69
N LEU A 641 -33.21 -8.94 18.33
CA LEU A 641 -31.77 -8.75 18.34
C LEU A 641 -31.34 -8.41 19.77
N SER A 642 -30.44 -9.21 20.35
CA SER A 642 -29.89 -8.96 21.69
C SER A 642 -28.40 -8.66 21.59
N LEU A 643 -28.00 -7.50 22.11
CA LEU A 643 -26.64 -6.96 22.02
C LEU A 643 -26.11 -6.71 23.43
N ARG A 644 -24.79 -6.84 23.60
CA ARG A 644 -24.12 -6.68 24.90
C ARG A 644 -23.45 -5.33 25.05
N PRO A 645 -23.25 -4.83 26.29
CA PRO A 645 -22.50 -3.60 26.55
C PRO A 645 -21.11 -3.58 25.90
N SER A 646 -20.37 -4.70 25.94
CA SER A 646 -19.06 -4.86 25.31
C SER A 646 -19.07 -4.54 23.80
N MET A 647 -20.18 -4.76 23.11
CA MET A 647 -20.34 -4.48 21.68
C MET A 647 -20.56 -2.99 21.38
N ASN A 648 -21.07 -2.19 22.33
CA ASN A 648 -21.37 -0.78 22.12
C ASN A 648 -20.11 0.07 22.11
N LYS A 649 -19.78 0.66 20.95
CA LYS A 649 -18.54 1.42 20.77
C LYS A 649 -18.76 2.95 20.77
N PHE A 650 -19.99 3.43 20.52
CA PHE A 650 -20.39 4.84 20.54
C PHE A 650 -21.93 4.98 20.47
N GLU A 651 -22.49 6.13 20.84
CA GLU A 651 -23.95 6.33 20.73
C GLU A 651 -24.37 6.66 19.30
N SER A 652 -25.41 6.00 18.80
CA SER A 652 -26.01 6.27 17.49
C SER A 652 -27.48 5.82 17.49
N SER A 653 -28.33 6.47 16.69
CA SER A 653 -29.75 6.15 16.52
C SER A 653 -30.04 5.39 15.22
N HIS A 654 -29.01 4.88 14.54
CA HIS A 654 -29.16 4.20 13.26
C HIS A 654 -29.69 2.76 13.44
N THR A 655 -30.83 2.44 12.82
CA THR A 655 -31.60 1.20 13.01
C THR A 655 -31.41 0.14 11.92
N MET A 656 -30.66 0.44 10.85
CA MET A 656 -30.39 -0.56 9.82
C MET A 656 -29.37 -1.58 10.35
N LEU A 657 -29.71 -2.86 10.29
CA LEU A 657 -28.77 -3.94 10.53
C LEU A 657 -27.88 -4.13 9.30
N GLU A 658 -26.59 -3.95 9.49
CA GLU A 658 -25.60 -4.01 8.42
C GLU A 658 -24.68 -5.21 8.63
N VAL A 659 -24.54 -6.06 7.61
CA VAL A 659 -23.70 -7.27 7.68
C VAL A 659 -22.36 -7.01 7.02
N VAL A 660 -21.28 -7.28 7.75
CA VAL A 660 -19.88 -7.21 7.28
C VAL A 660 -19.47 -8.54 6.66
N SER A 661 -19.78 -9.63 7.35
CA SER A 661 -19.42 -11.01 6.98
C SER A 661 -20.35 -11.99 7.69
N TRP A 662 -20.25 -13.27 7.35
CA TRP A 662 -21.09 -14.34 7.89
C TRP A 662 -20.34 -15.67 7.89
N THR A 663 -20.82 -16.62 8.69
CA THR A 663 -20.31 -18.00 8.74
C THR A 663 -20.53 -18.69 7.40
N ARG A 664 -19.47 -19.29 6.86
CA ARG A 664 -19.48 -20.06 5.62
C ARG A 664 -18.26 -20.96 5.56
N PHE A 665 -18.25 -21.92 4.64
CA PHE A 665 -17.06 -22.69 4.32
C PHE A 665 -15.87 -21.78 3.97
N GLN A 666 -14.81 -21.81 4.78
CA GLN A 666 -13.54 -21.17 4.47
C GLN A 666 -12.38 -22.17 4.61
N PRO A 667 -11.66 -22.47 3.52
CA PRO A 667 -10.58 -23.45 3.56
C PRO A 667 -9.45 -23.03 4.49
N GLY A 668 -8.92 -23.95 5.28
CA GLY A 668 -7.79 -23.70 6.17
C GLY A 668 -6.47 -23.56 5.41
N PHE A 669 -5.70 -22.53 5.76
CA PHE A 669 -4.35 -22.33 5.26
C PHE A 669 -3.42 -21.95 6.40
N LEU A 670 -2.23 -22.56 6.44
CA LEU A 670 -1.13 -22.07 7.26
C LEU A 670 -0.57 -20.78 6.67
N ASN A 671 0.17 -20.05 7.49
CA ASN A 671 0.99 -18.93 7.07
C ASN A 671 2.34 -18.99 7.82
N ARG A 672 3.27 -18.09 7.49
CA ARG A 672 4.58 -18.02 8.16
C ARG A 672 4.50 -17.98 9.69
N GLN A 673 3.56 -17.23 10.28
CA GLN A 673 3.45 -17.11 11.74
C GLN A 673 3.04 -18.43 12.39
N ILE A 674 1.97 -19.05 11.88
CA ILE A 674 1.47 -20.34 12.41
C ILE A 674 2.52 -21.44 12.21
N VAL A 675 3.19 -21.49 11.05
CA VAL A 675 4.27 -22.46 10.80
C VAL A 675 5.41 -22.29 11.80
N THR A 676 5.88 -21.05 12.02
CA THR A 676 6.95 -20.77 12.99
C THR A 676 6.57 -21.21 14.40
N LEU A 677 5.35 -20.93 14.85
CA LEU A 677 4.89 -21.30 16.19
C LEU A 677 4.69 -22.81 16.33
N LEU A 678 4.09 -23.49 15.35
CA LEU A 678 3.95 -24.94 15.39
C LEU A 678 5.31 -25.66 15.39
N SER A 679 6.27 -25.19 14.59
CA SER A 679 7.66 -25.68 14.59
C SER A 679 8.30 -25.49 15.98
N SER A 680 8.11 -24.32 16.60
CA SER A 680 8.59 -24.02 17.96
C SER A 680 7.94 -24.92 19.03
N LEU A 681 6.72 -25.38 18.79
CA LEU A 681 6.00 -26.35 19.62
C LEU A 681 6.31 -27.81 19.26
N ASN A 682 7.39 -28.05 18.51
CA ASN A 682 7.92 -29.35 18.11
C ASN A 682 7.08 -30.13 17.08
N VAL A 683 6.26 -29.45 16.27
CA VAL A 683 5.73 -30.06 15.04
C VAL A 683 6.89 -30.21 14.05
N PRO A 684 7.19 -31.41 13.52
CA PRO A 684 8.34 -31.60 12.65
C PRO A 684 8.25 -30.79 11.35
N ASP A 685 9.33 -30.08 10.99
CA ASP A 685 9.36 -29.24 9.79
C ASP A 685 9.10 -30.02 8.49
N SER A 686 9.41 -31.32 8.48
CA SER A 686 9.12 -32.23 7.37
C SER A 686 7.62 -32.34 7.06
N VAL A 687 6.74 -32.11 8.05
CA VAL A 687 5.28 -32.06 7.84
C VAL A 687 4.95 -30.89 6.92
N PHE A 688 5.46 -29.69 7.22
CA PHE A 688 5.19 -28.51 6.39
C PHE A 688 5.78 -28.67 4.97
N ALA A 689 6.99 -29.19 4.86
CA ALA A 689 7.61 -29.48 3.56
C ALA A 689 6.76 -30.45 2.73
N SER A 690 6.31 -31.56 3.33
CA SER A 690 5.45 -32.54 2.65
C SER A 690 4.11 -31.94 2.20
N MET A 691 3.52 -31.05 3.01
CA MET A 691 2.29 -30.35 2.63
C MET A 691 2.52 -29.37 1.47
N GLN A 692 3.66 -28.66 1.46
CA GLN A 692 4.05 -27.81 0.34
C GLN A 692 4.23 -28.61 -0.95
N ASP A 693 4.97 -29.72 -0.89
CA ASP A 693 5.21 -30.59 -2.03
C ASP A 693 3.91 -31.16 -2.60
N SER A 694 3.00 -31.60 -1.71
CA SER A 694 1.68 -32.08 -2.11
C SER A 694 0.85 -30.98 -2.79
N MET A 695 0.87 -29.76 -2.24
CA MET A 695 0.18 -28.62 -2.83
C MET A 695 0.74 -28.26 -4.21
N ILE A 696 2.07 -28.18 -4.36
CA ILE A 696 2.74 -27.89 -5.64
C ILE A 696 2.42 -28.97 -6.67
N TYR A 697 2.45 -30.25 -6.27
CA TYR A 697 2.11 -31.36 -7.13
C TYR A 697 0.66 -31.22 -7.67
N LYS A 698 -0.32 -31.02 -6.79
CA LYS A 698 -1.73 -30.85 -7.18
C LYS A 698 -1.93 -29.63 -8.09
N LEU A 699 -1.29 -28.50 -7.77
CA LEU A 699 -1.35 -27.28 -8.57
C LEU A 699 -0.73 -27.47 -9.97
N ASN A 700 0.27 -28.33 -10.13
CA ASN A 700 0.81 -28.66 -11.45
C ASN A 700 -0.11 -29.62 -12.21
N GLN A 701 -0.67 -30.61 -11.53
CA GLN A 701 -1.56 -31.60 -12.13
C GLN A 701 -2.91 -31.02 -12.56
N MET A 702 -3.39 -29.93 -11.96
CA MET A 702 -4.69 -29.31 -12.31
C MET A 702 -4.81 -28.87 -13.78
N LEU A 703 -3.70 -28.72 -14.52
CA LEU A 703 -3.74 -28.38 -15.95
C LEU A 703 -3.91 -29.60 -16.87
N VAL A 704 -3.86 -30.81 -16.32
CA VAL A 704 -3.80 -32.06 -17.07
C VAL A 704 -4.89 -33.03 -16.60
N ASP A 705 -5.05 -33.15 -15.28
CA ASP A 705 -6.00 -34.03 -14.61
C ASP A 705 -7.27 -33.25 -14.19
N THR A 706 -8.41 -33.73 -14.66
CA THR A 706 -9.72 -33.08 -14.43
C THR A 706 -10.18 -33.24 -12.98
N ASP A 707 -9.92 -34.40 -12.37
CA ASP A 707 -10.34 -34.71 -10.99
C ASP A 707 -9.47 -33.95 -9.98
N VAL A 708 -8.16 -33.85 -10.25
CA VAL A 708 -7.26 -33.01 -9.43
C VAL A 708 -7.63 -31.53 -9.56
N ALA A 709 -7.92 -31.07 -10.77
CA ALA A 709 -8.39 -29.69 -10.97
C ALA A 709 -9.67 -29.44 -10.18
N PHE A 710 -10.58 -30.41 -10.20
CA PHE A 710 -11.83 -30.36 -9.48
C PHE A 710 -11.61 -30.25 -7.96
N ASP A 711 -10.84 -31.17 -7.37
CA ASP A 711 -10.51 -31.14 -5.93
C ASP A 711 -9.87 -29.81 -5.50
N VAL A 712 -8.88 -29.33 -6.26
CA VAL A 712 -8.21 -28.05 -5.93
C VAL A 712 -9.21 -26.89 -5.90
N LEU A 713 -10.12 -26.82 -6.88
CA LEU A 713 -11.10 -25.75 -6.98
C LEU A 713 -12.14 -25.78 -5.85
N THR A 714 -12.71 -26.94 -5.53
CA THR A 714 -13.72 -27.04 -4.47
C THR A 714 -13.13 -26.97 -3.06
N SER A 715 -11.92 -27.52 -2.87
CA SER A 715 -11.33 -27.65 -1.54
C SER A 715 -10.52 -26.43 -1.13
N SER A 716 -9.82 -25.76 -2.07
CA SER A 716 -8.91 -24.64 -1.73
C SER A 716 -9.27 -23.30 -2.38
N CYS A 717 -10.12 -23.28 -3.42
CA CYS A 717 -10.48 -22.06 -4.18
C CYS A 717 -11.99 -21.87 -4.36
N ALA A 718 -12.82 -22.30 -3.39
CA ALA A 718 -14.28 -22.38 -3.54
C ALA A 718 -14.96 -21.06 -3.98
N GLU A 719 -14.40 -19.90 -3.63
CA GLU A 719 -14.95 -18.60 -4.04
C GLU A 719 -14.48 -18.14 -5.44
N GLN A 720 -13.21 -18.37 -5.80
CA GLN A 720 -12.59 -17.87 -7.05
C GLN A 720 -12.66 -18.87 -8.21
N GLY A 721 -12.88 -20.15 -7.91
CA GLY A 721 -12.82 -21.26 -8.85
C GLY A 721 -14.16 -21.66 -9.47
N ASN A 722 -15.28 -21.01 -9.10
CA ASN A 722 -16.62 -21.52 -9.39
C ASN A 722 -16.88 -21.72 -10.90
N THR A 723 -16.53 -20.75 -11.75
CA THR A 723 -16.69 -20.89 -13.21
C THR A 723 -15.90 -22.07 -13.77
N ALA A 724 -14.65 -22.24 -13.33
CA ALA A 724 -13.82 -23.36 -13.78
C ALA A 724 -14.37 -24.71 -13.29
N ALA A 725 -14.89 -24.76 -12.06
CA ALA A 725 -15.52 -25.96 -11.49
C ALA A 725 -16.81 -26.34 -12.26
N ILE A 726 -17.62 -25.35 -12.64
CA ILE A 726 -18.80 -25.54 -13.48
C ILE A 726 -18.42 -26.11 -14.85
N MET A 727 -17.38 -25.56 -15.50
CA MET A 727 -16.90 -26.07 -16.78
C MET A 727 -16.40 -27.52 -16.67
N LEU A 728 -15.59 -27.84 -15.65
CA LEU A 728 -15.11 -29.20 -15.44
C LEU A 728 -16.28 -30.20 -15.28
N SER A 729 -17.28 -29.82 -14.48
CA SER A 729 -18.45 -30.67 -14.24
C SER A 729 -19.35 -30.81 -15.48
N ALA A 730 -19.36 -29.81 -16.37
CA ALA A 730 -20.02 -29.90 -17.67
C ALA A 730 -19.25 -30.77 -18.69
N GLY A 731 -18.11 -31.35 -18.29
CA GLY A 731 -17.31 -32.26 -19.11
C GLY A 731 -16.18 -31.58 -19.91
N PHE A 732 -15.96 -30.27 -19.72
CA PHE A 732 -14.81 -29.61 -20.34
C PHE A 732 -13.51 -30.08 -19.70
N LYS A 733 -12.49 -30.32 -20.53
CA LYS A 733 -11.18 -30.79 -20.09
C LYS A 733 -10.13 -29.69 -20.23
N PRO A 734 -9.23 -29.50 -19.24
CA PRO A 734 -8.17 -28.49 -19.30
C PRO A 734 -7.27 -28.60 -20.53
N GLN A 735 -7.09 -29.81 -21.07
CA GLN A 735 -6.25 -30.05 -22.24
C GLN A 735 -6.93 -29.66 -23.56
N MET A 736 -8.26 -29.60 -23.57
CA MET A 736 -9.06 -29.41 -24.79
C MET A 736 -9.67 -28.01 -24.89
N GLU A 737 -9.98 -27.38 -23.75
CA GLU A 737 -10.65 -26.07 -23.72
C GLU A 737 -9.66 -24.96 -23.30
N PRO A 738 -9.19 -24.11 -24.24
CA PRO A 738 -8.19 -23.09 -23.97
C PRO A 738 -8.61 -22.08 -22.89
N HIS A 739 -9.90 -21.73 -22.81
CA HIS A 739 -10.39 -20.79 -21.81
C HIS A 739 -10.28 -21.37 -20.40
N LEU A 740 -10.69 -22.62 -20.21
CA LEU A 740 -10.54 -23.35 -18.95
C LEU A 740 -9.06 -23.46 -18.56
N LYS A 741 -8.19 -23.84 -19.49
CA LYS A 741 -6.75 -23.93 -19.26
C LYS A 741 -6.15 -22.60 -18.79
N ALA A 742 -6.56 -21.49 -19.41
CA ALA A 742 -6.11 -20.16 -19.03
C ALA A 742 -6.57 -19.80 -17.61
N MET A 743 -7.84 -20.04 -17.27
CA MET A 743 -8.36 -19.83 -15.91
C MET A 743 -7.59 -20.64 -14.87
N LEU A 744 -7.39 -21.94 -15.11
CA LEU A 744 -6.65 -22.83 -14.21
C LEU A 744 -5.18 -22.39 -14.09
N SER A 745 -4.56 -21.93 -15.18
CA SER A 745 -3.19 -21.40 -15.16
C SER A 745 -3.08 -20.14 -14.30
N CYS A 746 -4.06 -19.24 -14.37
CA CYS A 746 -4.13 -18.06 -13.51
C CYS A 746 -4.27 -18.45 -12.03
N ILE A 747 -5.16 -19.40 -11.71
CA ILE A 747 -5.35 -19.90 -10.34
C ILE A 747 -4.06 -20.54 -9.82
N ARG A 748 -3.42 -21.38 -10.63
CA ARG A 748 -2.13 -21.99 -10.32
C ARG A 748 -1.06 -20.94 -10.01
N SER A 749 -0.90 -19.95 -10.89
CA SER A 749 0.08 -18.89 -10.72
C SER A 749 -0.20 -18.05 -9.46
N ALA A 750 -1.46 -17.76 -9.15
CA ALA A 750 -1.84 -17.04 -7.94
C ALA A 750 -1.51 -17.84 -6.66
N GLN A 751 -1.89 -19.12 -6.60
CA GLN A 751 -1.63 -19.99 -5.45
C GLN A 751 -0.13 -20.23 -5.23
N LEU A 752 0.64 -20.46 -6.30
CA LEU A 752 2.11 -20.57 -6.21
C LEU A 752 2.75 -19.25 -5.77
N GLY A 753 2.24 -18.12 -6.25
CA GLY A 753 2.68 -16.79 -5.83
C GLY A 753 2.47 -16.55 -4.33
N ASP A 754 1.29 -16.89 -3.81
CA ASP A 754 0.98 -16.80 -2.37
C ASP A 754 1.79 -17.79 -1.53
N LEU A 755 2.05 -18.99 -2.05
CA LEU A 755 2.93 -19.97 -1.39
C LEU A 755 4.34 -19.40 -1.24
N LEU A 756 4.92 -18.88 -2.32
CA LEU A 756 6.26 -18.27 -2.32
C LEU A 756 6.32 -17.03 -1.40
N ALA A 757 5.36 -16.12 -1.53
CA ALA A 757 5.40 -14.83 -0.87
C ALA A 757 4.98 -14.88 0.61
N LYS A 758 4.13 -15.84 1.00
CA LYS A 758 3.46 -15.84 2.32
C LYS A 758 3.46 -17.20 3.03
N ALA A 759 4.05 -18.24 2.43
CA ALA A 759 3.94 -19.62 2.90
C ALA A 759 2.47 -20.01 3.16
N ARG A 760 1.58 -19.66 2.22
CA ARG A 760 0.14 -19.96 2.30
C ARG A 760 -0.12 -21.44 1.95
N ILE A 761 0.14 -22.34 2.89
CA ILE A 761 0.05 -23.80 2.69
C ILE A 761 -1.38 -24.28 2.96
N PHE A 762 -2.00 -24.96 2.00
CA PHE A 762 -3.36 -25.51 2.18
C PHE A 762 -3.39 -26.68 3.18
N VAL A 763 -4.39 -26.68 4.07
CA VAL A 763 -4.61 -27.75 5.06
C VAL A 763 -5.96 -28.42 4.81
N PRO A 764 -5.99 -29.67 4.28
CA PRO A 764 -7.24 -30.35 3.96
C PRO A 764 -8.18 -30.53 5.17
N LYS A 765 -7.62 -30.91 6.32
CA LYS A 765 -8.29 -31.05 7.63
C LYS A 765 -8.21 -29.78 8.47
N GLY A 766 -8.32 -28.63 7.82
CA GLY A 766 -8.31 -27.33 8.49
C GLY A 766 -9.33 -26.35 7.90
N ARG A 767 -9.78 -25.42 8.73
CA ARG A 767 -10.75 -24.37 8.38
C ARG A 767 -10.36 -23.04 9.00
N TRP A 768 -10.82 -21.96 8.39
CA TRP A 768 -10.95 -20.66 9.06
C TRP A 768 -12.39 -20.52 9.53
N LEU A 769 -12.60 -20.34 10.84
CA LEU A 769 -13.93 -20.32 11.43
C LEU A 769 -14.14 -19.03 12.24
N MET A 770 -15.34 -18.47 12.15
CA MET A 770 -15.73 -17.33 13.00
C MET A 770 -15.93 -17.80 14.44
N GLY A 771 -15.40 -17.06 15.41
CA GLY A 771 -15.63 -17.33 16.82
C GLY A 771 -17.09 -17.10 17.21
N CYS A 772 -17.66 -18.04 17.99
CA CYS A 772 -18.99 -17.98 18.57
C CYS A 772 -18.93 -18.41 20.05
N LEU A 773 -20.01 -18.19 20.77
CA LEU A 773 -20.12 -18.49 22.19
C LEU A 773 -21.22 -19.52 22.44
N ASP A 774 -20.95 -20.47 23.33
CA ASP A 774 -21.96 -21.36 23.90
C ASP A 774 -22.79 -20.62 24.96
N GLU A 775 -23.97 -20.13 24.54
CA GLU A 775 -24.93 -19.45 25.44
C GLU A 775 -25.56 -20.41 26.46
N LEU A 776 -25.52 -21.74 26.24
CA LEU A 776 -26.09 -22.74 27.15
C LEU A 776 -25.14 -23.06 28.31
N GLY A 777 -23.83 -22.85 28.13
CA GLY A 777 -22.82 -23.11 29.15
C GLY A 777 -22.59 -24.59 29.43
N VAL A 778 -22.78 -25.41 28.39
CA VAL A 778 -22.60 -26.86 28.43
C VAL A 778 -21.16 -27.28 28.13
N LEU A 779 -20.39 -26.45 27.42
CA LEU A 779 -18.98 -26.68 27.18
C LEU A 779 -18.14 -26.32 28.41
N GLU A 780 -17.25 -27.23 28.80
CA GLU A 780 -16.28 -27.00 29.87
C GLU A 780 -15.02 -26.27 29.37
N HIS A 781 -14.23 -25.74 30.30
CA HIS A 781 -12.94 -25.16 29.93
C HIS A 781 -12.01 -26.22 29.31
N GLY A 782 -11.37 -25.88 28.20
CA GLY A 782 -10.57 -26.78 27.37
C GLY A 782 -11.35 -27.42 26.21
N GLN A 783 -12.68 -27.28 26.17
CA GLN A 783 -13.52 -27.84 25.13
C GLN A 783 -13.93 -26.80 24.08
N CYS A 784 -14.36 -27.27 22.92
CA CYS A 784 -15.04 -26.45 21.90
C CYS A 784 -16.04 -27.32 21.11
N PHE A 785 -16.98 -26.67 20.40
CA PHE A 785 -17.84 -27.35 19.43
C PHE A 785 -17.58 -26.83 18.02
N ILE A 786 -17.47 -27.75 17.06
CA ILE A 786 -17.23 -27.45 15.65
C ILE A 786 -18.08 -28.38 14.78
N GLN A 787 -18.94 -27.79 13.96
CA GLN A 787 -19.64 -28.48 12.88
C GLN A 787 -19.33 -27.77 11.56
N SER A 788 -18.63 -28.45 10.65
CA SER A 788 -18.20 -27.87 9.37
C SER A 788 -19.01 -28.44 8.21
N SER A 789 -19.30 -27.58 7.23
CA SER A 789 -19.78 -28.00 5.93
C SER A 789 -18.69 -28.75 5.16
N ILE A 790 -19.09 -29.80 4.45
CA ILE A 790 -18.20 -30.57 3.59
C ILE A 790 -18.23 -29.95 2.19
N PRO A 791 -17.05 -29.61 1.60
CA PRO A 791 -17.01 -29.11 0.23
C PRO A 791 -17.51 -30.20 -0.72
N SER A 792 -18.46 -29.86 -1.58
CA SER A 792 -19.03 -30.76 -2.57
C SER A 792 -19.24 -30.05 -3.90
N LEU A 793 -19.24 -30.83 -4.98
CA LEU A 793 -19.52 -30.38 -6.34
C LEU A 793 -20.90 -29.74 -6.44
N GLU A 794 -21.87 -30.33 -5.76
CA GLU A 794 -23.26 -29.88 -5.70
C GLU A 794 -23.37 -28.44 -5.17
N ASN A 795 -22.50 -28.04 -4.23
CA ASN A 795 -22.47 -26.67 -3.70
C ASN A 795 -22.14 -25.61 -4.77
N CYS A 796 -21.41 -25.97 -5.84
CA CYS A 796 -21.11 -25.08 -6.97
C CYS A 796 -22.32 -24.87 -7.90
N PHE A 797 -23.28 -25.81 -7.93
CA PHE A 797 -24.46 -25.77 -8.81
C PHE A 797 -25.71 -25.20 -8.17
N MET A 798 -25.75 -25.05 -6.84
CA MET A 798 -26.97 -24.61 -6.15
C MET A 798 -27.50 -23.27 -6.68
N LYS A 799 -26.60 -22.32 -6.99
CA LYS A 799 -26.94 -21.00 -7.57
C LYS A 799 -27.49 -21.03 -9.01
N HIS A 800 -27.53 -22.20 -9.67
CA HIS A 800 -27.84 -22.33 -11.09
C HIS A 800 -29.09 -23.18 -11.42
N GLY A 801 -29.94 -23.49 -10.42
CA GLY A 801 -31.33 -23.93 -10.70
C GLY A 801 -31.95 -24.87 -9.66
N SER A 802 -33.28 -24.87 -9.62
CA SER A 802 -34.13 -25.62 -8.67
C SER A 802 -34.03 -27.15 -8.76
N ARG A 803 -33.31 -27.70 -9.74
CA ARG A 803 -33.04 -29.15 -9.85
C ARG A 803 -31.95 -29.65 -8.88
N PHE A 804 -31.14 -28.76 -8.32
CA PHE A 804 -30.01 -29.11 -7.44
C PHE A 804 -30.22 -28.68 -5.97
N SER A 805 -31.34 -28.04 -5.64
CA SER A 805 -31.66 -27.53 -4.29
C SER A 805 -32.13 -28.59 -3.29
N GLY A 806 -32.35 -29.83 -3.73
CA GLY A 806 -32.90 -30.93 -2.92
C GLY A 806 -31.89 -31.93 -2.34
N LEU A 807 -30.59 -31.68 -2.47
CA LEU A 807 -29.54 -32.64 -2.09
C LEU A 807 -29.01 -32.39 -0.66
N LYS A 808 -28.65 -33.47 0.05
CA LYS A 808 -28.31 -33.48 1.49
C LYS A 808 -27.19 -32.49 1.81
N LYS A 809 -27.44 -31.58 2.75
CA LYS A 809 -26.41 -30.73 3.38
C LYS A 809 -25.43 -31.61 4.14
N ASN A 810 -24.35 -32.04 3.49
CA ASN A 810 -23.31 -32.84 4.11
C ASN A 810 -22.53 -31.98 5.12
N ARG A 811 -22.75 -32.26 6.40
CA ARG A 811 -22.11 -31.60 7.55
C ARG A 811 -21.34 -32.64 8.34
N GLN A 812 -20.20 -32.24 8.88
CA GLN A 812 -19.38 -33.08 9.73
C GLN A 812 -19.22 -32.41 11.09
N VAL A 813 -19.65 -33.11 12.15
CA VAL A 813 -19.25 -32.76 13.51
C VAL A 813 -17.82 -33.24 13.71
N ILE A 814 -16.93 -32.33 14.13
CA ILE A 814 -15.53 -32.63 14.39
C ILE A 814 -15.41 -33.02 15.87
N VAL A 815 -14.79 -34.17 16.14
CA VAL A 815 -14.57 -34.69 17.48
C VAL A 815 -13.10 -35.07 17.65
N GLY A 816 -12.53 -34.76 18.82
CA GLY A 816 -11.15 -35.06 19.18
C GLY A 816 -10.27 -33.82 19.35
N THR A 817 -8.96 -34.02 19.42
CA THR A 817 -8.01 -32.93 19.67
C THR A 817 -7.90 -32.01 18.46
N VAL A 818 -7.99 -30.70 18.70
CA VAL A 818 -7.83 -29.67 17.68
C VAL A 818 -6.78 -28.64 18.10
N ALA A 819 -6.07 -28.09 17.12
CA ALA A 819 -5.23 -26.92 17.31
C ALA A 819 -5.92 -25.70 16.71
N ILE A 820 -6.01 -24.62 17.48
CA ILE A 820 -6.56 -23.35 17.05
C ILE A 820 -5.52 -22.23 17.15
N ALA A 821 -5.59 -21.27 16.23
CA ALA A 821 -4.75 -20.08 16.26
C ALA A 821 -5.49 -18.89 15.65
N LYS A 822 -5.23 -17.69 16.18
CA LYS A 822 -5.74 -16.43 15.62
C LYS A 822 -4.59 -15.56 15.15
N ASN A 823 -4.72 -14.99 13.95
CA ASN A 823 -3.69 -14.09 13.41
C ASN A 823 -3.92 -12.64 13.82
N PRO A 824 -2.86 -11.84 14.07
CA PRO A 824 -1.46 -12.27 14.12
C PRO A 824 -1.19 -13.14 15.37
N CYS A 825 -0.32 -14.16 15.25
CA CYS A 825 0.12 -14.98 16.38
C CYS A 825 1.65 -14.89 16.49
N LEU A 826 2.15 -14.55 17.67
CA LEU A 826 3.55 -14.19 17.93
C LEU A 826 4.15 -14.91 19.17
N HIS A 827 3.31 -15.49 20.03
CA HIS A 827 3.75 -16.20 21.22
C HIS A 827 3.32 -17.68 21.15
N PRO A 828 4.12 -18.66 21.63
CA PRO A 828 3.77 -20.09 21.56
C PRO A 828 2.40 -20.42 22.20
N GLY A 829 2.00 -19.66 23.23
CA GLY A 829 0.69 -19.77 23.88
C GLY A 829 -0.51 -19.33 23.03
N ASP A 830 -0.29 -18.64 21.90
CA ASP A 830 -1.33 -18.21 20.97
C ASP A 830 -1.95 -19.39 20.20
N ILE A 831 -1.22 -20.51 20.10
CA ILE A 831 -1.75 -21.78 19.61
C ILE A 831 -2.36 -22.51 20.80
N ARG A 832 -3.68 -22.70 20.75
CA ARG A 832 -4.43 -23.42 21.78
C ARG A 832 -4.76 -24.83 21.29
N ILE A 833 -4.53 -25.80 22.15
CA ILE A 833 -4.94 -27.18 21.96
C ILE A 833 -6.21 -27.39 22.78
N LEU A 834 -7.31 -27.69 22.09
CA LEU A 834 -8.64 -27.88 22.69
C LEU A 834 -9.18 -29.26 22.32
N GLU A 835 -10.23 -29.68 23.02
CA GLU A 835 -10.99 -30.88 22.71
C GLU A 835 -12.31 -30.49 22.02
N ALA A 836 -12.47 -30.90 20.76
CA ALA A 836 -13.73 -30.79 20.06
C ALA A 836 -14.67 -31.91 20.51
N VAL A 837 -15.85 -31.54 21.04
CA VAL A 837 -16.84 -32.47 21.58
C VAL A 837 -18.16 -32.37 20.82
N ASP A 838 -18.89 -33.47 20.70
CA ASP A 838 -20.21 -33.48 20.08
C ASP A 838 -21.28 -33.06 21.10
N VAL A 839 -22.00 -31.98 20.80
CA VAL A 839 -23.05 -31.42 21.65
C VAL A 839 -24.31 -31.22 20.81
N PRO A 840 -25.32 -32.10 20.91
CA PRO A 840 -26.53 -32.05 20.09
C PRO A 840 -27.29 -30.72 20.14
N SER A 841 -27.30 -30.04 21.29
CA SER A 841 -27.95 -28.73 21.43
C SER A 841 -27.26 -27.62 20.62
N LEU A 842 -26.01 -27.80 20.21
CA LEU A 842 -25.23 -26.83 19.42
C LEU A 842 -25.21 -27.13 17.91
N HIS A 843 -25.86 -28.19 17.43
CA HIS A 843 -25.86 -28.61 16.01
C HIS A 843 -26.43 -27.57 15.02
N HIS A 844 -27.14 -26.57 15.52
CA HIS A 844 -27.64 -25.44 14.73
C HIS A 844 -26.53 -24.43 14.36
N LEU A 845 -25.39 -24.46 15.05
CA LEU A 845 -24.22 -23.63 14.80
C LEU A 845 -23.27 -24.34 13.82
N VAL A 846 -23.17 -23.83 12.60
CA VAL A 846 -22.43 -24.44 11.48
C VAL A 846 -21.42 -23.44 10.92
N ASP A 847 -20.23 -23.95 10.56
CA ASP A 847 -19.12 -23.16 10.03
C ASP A 847 -18.65 -22.03 10.96
N CYS A 848 -18.72 -22.29 12.27
CA CYS A 848 -18.14 -21.46 13.32
C CYS A 848 -17.42 -22.33 14.38
N LEU A 849 -16.57 -21.68 15.17
CA LEU A 849 -15.88 -22.26 16.32
C LEU A 849 -16.59 -21.78 17.59
N VAL A 850 -17.26 -22.68 18.30
CA VAL A 850 -18.03 -22.32 19.50
C VAL A 850 -17.18 -22.54 20.75
N PHE A 851 -16.95 -21.44 21.48
CA PHE A 851 -16.16 -21.42 22.71
C PHE A 851 -17.04 -21.59 23.96
N PRO A 852 -16.49 -22.17 25.04
CA PRO A 852 -17.16 -22.25 26.32
C PRO A 852 -17.25 -20.88 26.99
N GLN A 853 -18.32 -20.67 27.76
CA GLN A 853 -18.42 -19.55 28.71
C GLN A 853 -17.91 -19.92 30.12
N ASN A 854 -17.41 -21.14 30.30
CA ASN A 854 -16.87 -21.65 31.56
C ASN A 854 -15.33 -21.63 31.57
N GLY A 855 -14.74 -21.51 32.77
CA GLY A 855 -13.29 -21.50 33.00
C GLY A 855 -12.76 -20.20 33.60
N ASP A 856 -11.44 -20.14 33.76
CA ASP A 856 -10.78 -18.99 34.39
C ASP A 856 -10.48 -17.85 33.42
N ARG A 857 -10.24 -18.17 32.15
CA ARG A 857 -9.93 -17.23 31.07
C ARG A 857 -10.57 -17.69 29.76
N PRO A 858 -11.16 -16.77 28.95
CA PRO A 858 -11.78 -17.15 27.67
C PRO A 858 -10.71 -17.64 26.67
N HIS A 859 -10.96 -18.76 25.98
CA HIS A 859 -10.03 -19.28 24.98
C HIS A 859 -9.78 -18.32 23.80
N ALA A 860 -10.76 -17.47 23.46
CA ALA A 860 -10.58 -16.37 22.51
C ALA A 860 -9.47 -15.42 22.97
N ASN A 861 -9.51 -15.00 24.25
CA ASN A 861 -8.50 -14.13 24.83
C ASN A 861 -7.13 -14.82 24.98
N GLU A 862 -7.12 -16.12 25.28
CA GLU A 862 -5.88 -16.90 25.31
C GLU A 862 -5.17 -16.97 23.96
N ALA A 863 -5.92 -16.91 22.86
CA ALA A 863 -5.41 -16.93 21.49
C ALA A 863 -5.13 -15.50 20.99
N SER A 864 -3.96 -14.93 21.32
CA SER A 864 -3.55 -13.59 20.86
C SER A 864 -4.46 -12.44 21.34
N GLY A 865 -5.07 -12.55 22.53
CA GLY A 865 -5.90 -11.49 23.11
C GLY A 865 -7.15 -11.18 22.29
N SER A 866 -7.67 -12.19 21.58
CA SER A 866 -8.82 -12.07 20.69
C SER A 866 -10.12 -11.84 21.45
N ASP A 867 -11.11 -11.35 20.72
CA ASP A 867 -12.51 -11.27 21.15
C ASP A 867 -13.42 -12.05 20.16
N LEU A 868 -14.74 -11.89 20.29
CA LEU A 868 -15.75 -12.48 19.42
C LEU A 868 -16.41 -11.42 18.52
N ASP A 869 -15.69 -10.35 18.14
CA ASP A 869 -16.22 -9.25 17.33
C ASP A 869 -16.20 -9.47 15.79
N GLY A 870 -15.83 -10.70 15.41
CA GLY A 870 -15.77 -11.21 14.05
C GLY A 870 -14.39 -11.76 13.67
N ASP A 871 -13.54 -12.04 14.66
CA ASP A 871 -12.27 -12.71 14.48
C ASP A 871 -12.44 -14.12 13.88
N LEU A 872 -11.53 -14.46 12.97
CA LEU A 872 -11.43 -15.77 12.35
C LEU A 872 -10.27 -16.55 12.96
N TYR A 873 -10.55 -17.81 13.30
CA TYR A 873 -9.62 -18.74 13.92
C TYR A 873 -9.25 -19.82 12.91
N PHE A 874 -7.95 -20.05 12.72
CA PHE A 874 -7.49 -21.25 12.06
C PHE A 874 -7.74 -22.40 13.01
N VAL A 875 -8.39 -23.45 12.52
CA VAL A 875 -8.69 -24.66 13.27
C VAL A 875 -8.24 -25.84 12.43
N THR A 876 -7.47 -26.75 13.02
CA THR A 876 -7.06 -27.99 12.36
C THR A 876 -7.25 -29.18 13.28
N TRP A 877 -7.70 -30.28 12.68
CA TRP A 877 -7.78 -31.61 13.30
C TRP A 877 -6.89 -32.61 12.53
N ASP A 878 -5.87 -32.09 11.84
CA ASP A 878 -4.77 -32.89 11.30
C ASP A 878 -3.79 -33.25 12.43
N GLU A 879 -3.74 -34.53 12.82
CA GLU A 879 -2.83 -35.04 13.87
C GLU A 879 -1.36 -34.67 13.61
N ASN A 880 -0.94 -34.49 12.35
CA ASN A 880 0.44 -34.09 12.03
C ASN A 880 0.74 -32.62 12.39
N LEU A 881 -0.29 -31.80 12.56
CA LEU A 881 -0.18 -30.39 12.94
C LEU A 881 -0.51 -30.15 14.41
N ILE A 882 -0.95 -31.18 15.15
CA ILE A 882 -1.12 -31.09 16.61
C ILE A 882 0.27 -31.22 17.25
N PRO A 883 0.71 -30.26 18.09
CA PRO A 883 1.95 -30.37 18.84
C PRO A 883 2.04 -31.70 19.61
N PRO A 884 3.21 -32.38 19.62
CA PRO A 884 3.36 -33.69 20.26
C PRO A 884 2.95 -33.73 21.74
N ALA A 885 3.09 -32.61 22.46
CA ALA A 885 2.69 -32.49 23.86
C ALA A 885 1.17 -32.57 24.08
N LYS A 886 0.36 -32.38 23.02
CA LYS A 886 -1.12 -32.31 23.03
C LYS A 886 -1.67 -31.40 24.13
N LYS A 887 -0.92 -30.36 24.49
CA LYS A 887 -1.23 -29.40 25.54
C LYS A 887 -0.88 -28.00 25.10
N SER A 888 -1.72 -27.05 25.49
CA SER A 888 -1.46 -25.63 25.26
C SER A 888 -0.30 -25.14 26.11
N TRP A 889 0.50 -24.23 25.56
CA TRP A 889 1.46 -23.46 26.34
C TRP A 889 0.73 -22.40 27.20
N ILE A 890 1.40 -21.82 28.19
CA ILE A 890 0.80 -20.74 29.00
C ILE A 890 0.52 -19.53 28.08
N PRO A 891 -0.73 -19.00 28.05
CA PRO A 891 -1.05 -17.84 27.22
C PRO A 891 -0.31 -16.59 27.69
N MET A 892 0.02 -15.69 26.77
CA MET A 892 0.61 -14.40 27.12
C MET A 892 -0.41 -13.53 27.88
N ASP A 893 0.08 -12.58 28.67
CA ASP A 893 -0.75 -11.51 29.20
C ASP A 893 -0.97 -10.44 28.12
N TYR A 894 -2.23 -10.29 27.67
CA TYR A 894 -2.62 -9.27 26.69
C TYR A 894 -3.27 -8.04 27.33
N THR A 895 -3.03 -7.81 28.62
CA THR A 895 -3.47 -6.59 29.27
C THR A 895 -2.92 -5.38 28.51
N PRO A 896 -3.79 -4.51 27.97
CA PRO A 896 -3.34 -3.40 27.15
C PRO A 896 -2.62 -2.34 28.01
N ALA A 897 -1.62 -1.69 27.43
CA ALA A 897 -1.00 -0.52 28.06
C ALA A 897 -2.02 0.59 28.31
N GLU A 898 -1.80 1.39 29.36
CA GLU A 898 -2.68 2.49 29.70
C GLU A 898 -2.81 3.47 28.52
N PRO A 899 -4.05 3.80 28.09
CA PRO A 899 -4.26 4.68 26.96
C PRO A 899 -3.85 6.11 27.33
N LYS A 900 -3.10 6.78 26.45
CA LYS A 900 -2.89 8.23 26.57
C LYS A 900 -4.22 8.95 26.40
N LEU A 901 -4.64 9.69 27.43
CA LEU A 901 -5.89 10.45 27.43
C LEU A 901 -5.59 11.94 27.28
N GLN A 902 -6.40 12.63 26.49
CA GLN A 902 -6.40 14.08 26.42
C GLN A 902 -7.14 14.66 27.66
N PRO A 903 -6.75 15.85 28.15
CA PRO A 903 -7.45 16.53 29.24
C PRO A 903 -8.92 16.82 28.89
N ARG A 904 -9.19 17.11 27.61
CA ARG A 904 -10.52 17.37 27.05
C ARG A 904 -11.00 16.21 26.17
N ALA A 905 -12.31 16.12 25.95
CA ALA A 905 -12.84 15.23 24.94
C ALA A 905 -12.32 15.63 23.55
N VAL A 906 -11.99 14.64 22.72
CA VAL A 906 -11.53 14.87 21.35
C VAL A 906 -12.71 15.39 20.54
N THR A 907 -12.58 16.56 19.91
CA THR A 907 -13.65 17.06 19.05
C THR A 907 -13.55 16.43 17.66
N PRO A 908 -14.63 16.37 16.87
CA PRO A 908 -14.59 15.85 15.50
C PRO A 908 -13.84 16.78 14.53
N ARG A 909 -13.03 17.74 15.00
CA ARG A 909 -12.26 18.67 14.17
C ARG A 909 -11.01 17.98 13.63
N VAL A 910 -10.63 18.33 12.41
CA VAL A 910 -9.48 17.73 11.71
C VAL A 910 -8.19 17.86 12.53
N SER A 911 -7.96 19.03 13.13
CA SER A 911 -6.77 19.31 13.97
C SER A 911 -6.68 18.49 15.25
N ASP A 912 -7.80 17.92 15.72
CA ASP A 912 -7.83 17.06 16.91
C ASP A 912 -7.71 15.56 16.52
N LEU A 913 -7.94 15.22 15.24
CA LEU A 913 -7.93 13.84 14.72
C LEU A 913 -6.61 13.46 14.01
N ILE A 914 -5.85 14.46 13.56
CA ILE A 914 -4.61 14.35 12.76
C ILE A 914 -3.50 15.12 13.48
#